data_AF-A0A290YVU7-F1
#
_entry.id   AF-A0A290YVU7-F1
#
_cell.length_a   1.000
_cell.length_b   1.000
_cell.length_c   1.000
_cell.angle_alpha   90.00
_cell.angle_beta   90.00
_cell.angle_gamma   90.00
#
_symmetry.space_group_name_H-M   'P 1'
#
loop_
_entity.id
_entity.type
_entity.pdbx_description
1 polymer ?
#
loop_
_entity_poly.entity_id
_entity_poly.type
_entity_poly.pdbx_seq_one_letter_code
_entity_poly.pdbx_strand_id
1 'polypeptide(L)'
;PMLIGVGLLLFPTATKNLRRMWAFPSILLLSIVMVFSLDLSIQQMNISYIYQYVWSWTINNDFSLEFGHLIDPLTSIMSILITTVGIMVLIYSDNYMSHDQGYVRFFAYMSFFNTSMLGLVTSSNLIQIYIFWELVGMCSYLLIGFWFTRPIAANVCQKAFVTNRVGDFGLLLGILGLYWITGSFEFQDLFELFNNLIYNNEVNFLFVTLCAFLLFTGAVAKSAQFPLHVWLPDAMEGPTPISALIHAATMVAAGVFLVARLLPLFIVIPYVMNLISLIGIITVLLGATLALAQKDIKRSLAYSTMSQLGYTMLALGMGSYRVALFHLITHAYSKALLFLGSGSIIHSMETIVGYSPDKSQNMVLMGGLKKYVPITKTSFLLGTLSLCGIPPLACFWSKDEILNDSLLYSPIFAIIACSTAGLTAFYMFRIYLLTFEGHLNVNFQNYSGKKSSFFSSISIWGKKGPKAIKKNLRLLTMNNNERSYSFSNKIYRIDRNVRNMTRPFITITYFGNKTLSYPHESENTMLFPMLVLALFTLFVGAVGIPFNQENLYLDILSKLLTPSINLLHQNSNHFVDWYEFVTNATFSVSIAYFGIFIAFFFYKPVYSSLQNFNLLNSFAKRGPKKILWDKIRNVIYDWSYNRGYIDTFYTISLTEGIRGLAELTHSFDRRIIDGIT
;
A
#
# COMPACT_ATOMS: atom_id res chain seq x y z
N PRO A 1 20.67 -4.38 12.78
CA PRO A 1 20.39 -2.92 12.81
C PRO A 1 21.33 -2.13 13.73
N MET A 2 21.45 -2.51 15.01
CA MET A 2 22.27 -1.77 15.98
C MET A 2 23.75 -1.71 15.60
N LEU A 3 24.35 -2.81 15.13
CA LEU A 3 25.75 -2.80 14.65
C LEU A 3 25.97 -1.84 13.46
N ILE A 4 25.02 -1.74 12.53
CA ILE A 4 25.10 -0.81 11.38
C ILE A 4 24.96 0.63 11.87
N GLY A 5 24.04 0.89 12.81
CA GLY A 5 23.85 2.20 13.42
C GLY A 5 25.06 2.66 14.23
N VAL A 6 25.63 1.77 15.05
CA VAL A 6 26.88 2.00 15.80
C VAL A 6 28.05 2.23 14.85
N GLY A 7 28.15 1.47 13.75
CA GLY A 7 29.16 1.70 12.71
C GLY A 7 29.04 3.08 12.05
N LEU A 8 27.82 3.54 11.77
CA LEU A 8 27.56 4.88 11.23
C LEU A 8 27.95 6.00 12.20
N LEU A 9 27.75 5.79 13.51
CA LEU A 9 28.07 6.78 14.54
C LEU A 9 29.58 6.82 14.86
N LEU A 10 30.23 5.66 15.01
CA LEU A 10 31.62 5.57 15.43
C LEU A 10 32.62 5.70 14.27
N PHE A 11 32.30 5.15 13.09
CA PHE A 11 33.21 5.10 11.94
C PHE A 11 32.52 5.48 10.61
N PRO A 12 32.00 6.72 10.47
CA PRO A 12 31.18 7.13 9.33
C PRO A 12 31.92 7.08 7.98
N THR A 13 33.23 7.31 7.96
CA THR A 13 34.04 7.30 6.73
C THR A 13 34.30 5.88 6.24
N ALA A 14 34.72 4.99 7.13
CA ALA A 14 34.95 3.58 6.82
C ALA A 14 33.65 2.87 6.38
N THR A 15 32.53 3.15 7.08
CA THR A 15 31.23 2.58 6.74
C THR A 15 30.70 3.04 5.38
N LYS A 16 30.93 4.31 5.01
CA LYS A 16 30.58 4.83 3.68
C LYS A 16 31.45 4.24 2.57
N ASN A 17 32.73 4.02 2.80
CA ASN A 17 33.63 3.43 1.81
C ASN A 17 33.26 1.96 1.52
N LEU A 18 32.88 1.20 2.55
CA LEU A 18 32.45 -0.19 2.42
C LEU A 18 30.91 -0.33 2.28
N ARG A 19 30.23 0.66 1.68
CA ARG A 19 28.76 0.73 1.69
C ARG A 19 28.04 -0.53 1.23
N ARG A 20 28.48 -1.16 0.12
CA ARG A 20 27.84 -2.38 -0.44
C ARG A 20 28.05 -3.61 0.44
N MET A 21 29.18 -3.68 1.17
CA MET A 21 29.41 -4.81 2.08
C MET A 21 28.39 -4.84 3.21
N TRP A 22 27.83 -3.70 3.63
CA TRP A 22 26.84 -3.64 4.72
C TRP A 22 25.47 -4.25 4.38
N ALA A 23 25.12 -4.39 3.10
CA ALA A 23 23.91 -5.10 2.71
C ALA A 23 23.99 -6.60 3.06
N PHE A 24 25.16 -7.22 2.89
CA PHE A 24 25.35 -8.66 3.13
C PHE A 24 25.05 -9.09 4.58
N PRO A 25 25.60 -8.45 5.64
CA PRO A 25 25.23 -8.73 7.02
C PRO A 25 23.74 -8.56 7.29
N SER A 26 23.08 -7.55 6.68
CA SER A 26 21.66 -7.32 6.91
C SER A 26 20.78 -8.43 6.33
N ILE A 27 21.13 -8.93 5.14
CA ILE A 27 20.45 -10.04 4.48
C ILE A 27 20.74 -11.34 5.23
N LEU A 28 22.00 -11.58 5.60
CA LEU A 28 22.43 -12.78 6.32
C LEU A 28 21.73 -12.90 7.68
N LEU A 29 21.70 -11.84 8.48
CA LEU A 29 21.00 -11.85 9.77
C LEU A 29 19.50 -12.12 9.62
N LEU A 30 18.84 -11.47 8.66
CA LEU A 30 17.42 -11.70 8.43
C LEU A 30 17.13 -13.12 7.90
N SER A 31 18.05 -13.70 7.12
CA SER A 31 17.95 -15.09 6.66
C SER A 31 18.09 -16.10 7.80
N ILE A 32 18.97 -15.85 8.77
CA ILE A 32 19.07 -16.66 9.99
C ILE A 32 17.75 -16.60 10.77
N VAL A 33 17.18 -15.40 10.92
CA VAL A 33 15.87 -15.23 11.58
C VAL A 33 14.75 -15.94 10.80
N MET A 34 14.79 -15.94 9.46
CA MET A 34 13.83 -16.69 8.64
C MET A 34 13.91 -18.19 8.92
N VAL A 35 15.12 -18.76 9.03
CA VAL A 35 15.29 -20.18 9.37
C VAL A 35 14.68 -20.49 10.74
N PHE A 36 14.93 -19.64 11.75
CA PHE A 36 14.28 -19.79 13.06
C PHE A 36 12.76 -19.66 12.98
N SER A 37 12.21 -18.71 12.21
CA SER A 37 10.75 -18.59 12.05
C SER A 37 10.12 -19.80 11.38
N LEU A 38 10.83 -20.42 10.42
CA LEU A 38 10.40 -21.65 9.77
C LEU A 38 10.42 -22.83 10.75
N ASP A 39 11.49 -22.98 11.52
CA ASP A 39 11.58 -24.02 12.56
C ASP A 39 10.47 -23.87 13.60
N LEU A 40 10.23 -22.64 14.10
CA LEU A 40 9.13 -22.35 15.02
C LEU A 40 7.76 -22.69 14.41
N SER A 41 7.54 -22.38 13.12
CA SER A 41 6.28 -22.74 12.46
C SER A 41 6.09 -24.24 12.33
N ILE A 42 7.16 -25.00 12.02
CA ILE A 42 7.11 -26.46 11.89
C ILE A 42 6.83 -27.08 13.26
N GLN A 43 7.45 -26.57 14.33
CA GLN A 43 7.18 -27.00 15.70
C GLN A 43 5.74 -26.72 16.10
N GLN A 44 5.21 -25.53 15.80
CA GLN A 44 3.81 -25.18 16.06
C GLN A 44 2.84 -26.11 15.32
N MET A 45 3.11 -26.45 14.06
CA MET A 45 2.30 -27.39 13.28
C MET A 45 2.27 -28.81 13.88
N ASN A 46 3.35 -29.23 14.55
CA ASN A 46 3.47 -30.58 15.11
C ASN A 46 2.94 -30.70 16.53
N ILE A 47 3.17 -29.67 17.37
CA ILE A 47 3.04 -29.76 18.82
C ILE A 47 1.85 -28.93 19.36
N SER A 48 1.32 -27.95 18.60
CA SER A 48 0.12 -27.15 18.90
C SER A 48 0.06 -26.44 20.27
N TYR A 49 1.14 -26.41 21.05
CA TYR A 49 1.20 -25.68 22.32
C TYR A 49 1.59 -24.22 22.10
N ILE A 50 0.86 -23.32 22.75
CA ILE A 50 1.23 -21.90 22.87
C ILE A 50 2.41 -21.81 23.84
N TYR A 51 3.55 -21.30 23.36
CA TYR A 51 4.71 -21.07 24.20
C TYR A 51 4.75 -19.61 24.62
N GLN A 52 4.75 -19.37 25.93
CA GLN A 52 4.86 -18.04 26.50
C GLN A 52 6.03 -18.02 27.47
N TYR A 53 6.97 -17.10 27.24
CA TYR A 53 8.06 -16.81 28.15
C TYR A 53 7.98 -15.36 28.56
N VAL A 54 8.02 -15.09 29.86
CA VAL A 54 7.83 -13.75 30.41
C VAL A 54 8.90 -13.46 31.46
N TRP A 55 9.40 -12.22 31.46
CA TRP A 55 10.34 -11.71 32.43
C TRP A 55 9.89 -10.34 32.94
N SER A 56 9.95 -10.13 34.25
CA SER A 56 9.57 -8.87 34.90
C SER A 56 10.55 -7.74 34.56
N TRP A 57 10.08 -6.67 33.93
CA TRP A 57 10.87 -5.45 33.70
C TRP A 57 10.90 -4.57 34.95
N THR A 58 9.74 -4.24 35.50
CA THR A 58 9.62 -3.44 36.73
C THR A 58 8.80 -4.19 37.75
N ILE A 59 9.36 -4.38 38.94
CA ILE A 59 8.68 -4.98 40.09
C ILE A 59 8.46 -3.86 41.10
N ASN A 60 7.24 -3.30 41.11
CA ASN A 60 6.72 -2.61 42.28
C ASN A 60 5.68 -3.52 42.94
N ASN A 61 5.51 -3.42 44.25
CA ASN A 61 4.62 -4.31 45.01
C ASN A 61 3.17 -4.35 44.48
N ASP A 62 2.72 -3.25 43.85
CA ASP A 62 1.34 -3.12 43.34
C ASP A 62 1.26 -3.15 41.79
N PHE A 63 2.40 -3.19 41.09
CA PHE A 63 2.47 -3.09 39.63
C PHE A 63 3.64 -3.91 39.09
N SER A 64 3.33 -5.00 38.39
CA SER A 64 4.29 -5.78 37.61
C SER A 64 4.13 -5.43 36.13
N LEU A 65 5.23 -4.99 35.50
CA LEU A 65 5.29 -4.85 34.06
C LEU A 65 6.19 -5.95 33.51
N GLU A 66 5.59 -6.82 32.72
CA GLU A 66 6.19 -8.04 32.22
C GLU A 66 6.50 -7.92 30.73
N PHE A 67 7.69 -8.37 30.33
CA PHE A 67 8.19 -8.41 28.96
C PHE A 67 8.47 -9.83 28.57
N GLY A 68 7.91 -10.26 27.44
CA GLY A 68 7.99 -11.66 27.05
C GLY A 68 7.99 -11.89 25.56
N HIS A 69 7.96 -13.17 25.22
CA HIS A 69 7.72 -13.66 23.88
C HIS A 69 6.55 -14.64 23.92
N LEU A 70 5.53 -14.36 23.11
CA LEU A 70 4.42 -15.27 22.88
C LEU A 70 4.55 -15.85 21.47
N ILE A 71 4.68 -17.18 21.42
CA ILE A 71 4.75 -17.97 20.19
C ILE A 71 3.47 -18.80 20.11
N ASP A 72 2.59 -18.34 19.23
CA ASP A 72 1.34 -18.95 18.82
C ASP A 72 1.31 -19.14 17.29
N PRO A 73 0.32 -19.83 16.73
CA PRO A 73 0.27 -20.04 15.29
C PRO A 73 0.18 -18.72 14.49
N LEU A 74 -0.54 -17.71 15.00
CA LEU A 74 -0.60 -16.37 14.39
C LEU A 74 0.78 -15.70 14.30
N THR A 75 1.56 -15.68 15.38
CA THR A 75 2.91 -15.10 15.38
C THR A 75 3.83 -15.85 14.44
N SER A 76 3.77 -17.18 14.40
CA SER A 76 4.62 -18.00 13.55
C SER A 76 4.43 -17.65 12.07
N ILE A 77 3.19 -17.58 11.59
CA ILE A 77 2.85 -17.19 10.22
C ILE A 77 3.33 -15.78 9.91
N MET A 78 3.02 -14.83 10.79
CA MET A 78 3.37 -13.43 10.58
C MET A 78 4.89 -13.24 10.56
N SER A 79 5.64 -13.99 11.38
CA SER A 79 7.10 -13.95 11.39
C SER A 79 7.71 -14.46 10.07
N ILE A 80 7.16 -15.52 9.48
CA ILE A 80 7.57 -16.00 8.14
C ILE A 80 7.27 -14.94 7.09
N LEU A 81 6.07 -14.36 7.12
CA LEU A 81 5.66 -13.35 6.15
C LEU A 81 6.55 -12.10 6.20
N ILE A 82 6.88 -11.61 7.40
CA ILE A 82 7.74 -10.44 7.57
C ILE A 82 9.18 -10.75 7.12
N THR A 83 9.73 -11.91 7.49
CA THR A 83 11.10 -12.27 7.14
C THR A 83 11.27 -12.54 5.64
N THR A 84 10.35 -13.28 5.02
CA THR A 84 10.38 -13.60 3.58
C THR A 84 10.29 -12.34 2.72
N VAL A 85 9.27 -11.49 2.93
CA VAL A 85 9.14 -10.22 2.20
C VAL A 85 10.30 -9.29 2.53
N GLY A 86 10.74 -9.24 3.79
CA GLY A 86 11.88 -8.44 4.23
C GLY A 86 13.17 -8.79 3.48
N ILE A 87 13.49 -10.08 3.33
CA ILE A 87 14.68 -10.55 2.59
C ILE A 87 14.58 -10.17 1.11
N MET A 88 13.42 -10.42 0.49
CA MET A 88 13.20 -10.09 -0.92
C MET A 88 13.38 -8.60 -1.19
N VAL A 89 12.87 -7.74 -0.29
CA VAL A 89 13.02 -6.29 -0.41
C VAL A 89 14.47 -5.85 -0.15
N LEU A 90 15.19 -6.45 0.81
CA LEU A 90 16.60 -6.13 1.05
C LEU A 90 17.48 -6.47 -0.15
N ILE A 91 17.30 -7.65 -0.76
CA ILE A 91 18.01 -8.04 -1.98
C ILE A 91 17.69 -7.08 -3.13
N TYR A 92 16.41 -6.76 -3.33
CA TYR A 92 15.99 -5.80 -4.36
C TYR A 92 16.60 -4.41 -4.15
N SER A 93 16.72 -3.98 -2.90
CA SER A 93 17.19 -2.63 -2.56
C SER A 93 18.68 -2.39 -2.84
N ASP A 94 19.49 -3.44 -2.94
CA ASP A 94 20.93 -3.31 -3.21
C ASP A 94 21.19 -2.55 -4.52
N ASN A 95 20.58 -3.01 -5.61
CA ASN A 95 20.72 -2.31 -6.89
C ASN A 95 19.87 -1.05 -6.98
N TYR A 96 18.67 -1.04 -6.39
CA TYR A 96 17.78 0.12 -6.47
C TYR A 96 18.40 1.37 -5.82
N MET A 97 19.13 1.19 -4.72
CA MET A 97 19.78 2.28 -3.98
C MET A 97 21.26 2.45 -4.34
N SER A 98 21.80 1.67 -5.28
CA SER A 98 23.24 1.60 -5.56
C SER A 98 23.86 2.96 -5.96
N HIS A 99 23.08 3.81 -6.62
CA HIS A 99 23.47 5.15 -7.05
C HIS A 99 23.20 6.24 -6.00
N ASP A 100 22.47 5.94 -4.92
CA ASP A 100 22.16 6.89 -3.86
C ASP A 100 23.32 7.00 -2.86
N GLN A 101 23.55 8.22 -2.36
CA GLN A 101 24.51 8.48 -1.30
C GLN A 101 24.02 7.97 0.07
N GLY A 102 22.70 7.89 0.26
CA GLY A 102 22.07 7.45 1.50
C GLY A 102 22.01 5.93 1.72
N TYR A 103 22.76 5.13 0.94
CA TYR A 103 22.69 3.66 0.92
C TYR A 103 22.75 3.02 2.32
N VAL A 104 23.78 3.32 3.13
CA VAL A 104 23.95 2.66 4.44
C VAL A 104 22.83 3.04 5.41
N ARG A 105 22.37 4.29 5.37
CA ARG A 105 21.23 4.77 6.18
C ARG A 105 19.95 4.03 5.81
N PHE A 106 19.74 3.75 4.52
CA PHE A 106 18.58 3.01 4.03
C PHE A 106 18.54 1.59 4.63
N PHE A 107 19.64 0.84 4.55
CA PHE A 107 19.72 -0.51 5.12
C PHE A 107 19.62 -0.52 6.65
N ALA A 108 20.14 0.51 7.33
CA ALA A 108 19.95 0.68 8.77
C ALA A 108 18.46 0.84 9.13
N TYR A 109 17.73 1.73 8.43
CA TYR A 109 16.31 1.95 8.68
C TYR A 109 15.46 0.73 8.31
N MET A 110 15.73 0.06 7.20
CA MET A 110 15.02 -1.15 6.79
C MET A 110 15.21 -2.31 7.78
N SER A 111 16.44 -2.51 8.25
CA SER A 111 16.71 -3.54 9.27
C SER A 111 16.06 -3.19 10.62
N PHE A 112 16.06 -1.92 11.02
CA PHE A 112 15.40 -1.47 12.25
C PHE A 112 13.88 -1.64 12.19
N PHE A 113 13.31 -1.36 11.02
CA PHE A 113 11.90 -1.58 10.75
C PHE A 113 11.51 -3.08 10.81
N ASN A 114 12.31 -3.97 10.21
CA ASN A 114 12.05 -5.41 10.30
C ASN A 114 12.14 -5.92 11.74
N THR A 115 13.11 -5.45 12.53
CA THR A 115 13.22 -5.84 13.94
C THR A 115 12.06 -5.34 14.79
N SER A 116 11.56 -4.14 14.54
CA SER A 116 10.43 -3.63 15.31
C SER A 116 9.12 -4.32 14.97
N MET A 117 8.91 -4.67 13.69
CA MET A 117 7.76 -5.47 13.29
C MET A 117 7.81 -6.90 13.86
N LEU A 118 8.98 -7.55 13.87
CA LEU A 118 9.14 -8.85 14.52
C LEU A 118 8.88 -8.76 16.03
N GLY A 119 9.39 -7.72 16.70
CA GLY A 119 9.11 -7.46 18.11
C GLY A 119 7.63 -7.27 18.40
N LEU A 120 6.91 -6.53 17.53
CA LEU A 120 5.45 -6.33 17.62
C LEU A 120 4.72 -7.66 17.56
N VAL A 121 5.07 -8.52 16.59
CA VAL A 121 4.39 -9.81 16.42
C VAL A 121 4.64 -10.74 17.61
N THR A 122 5.88 -10.85 18.09
CA THR A 122 6.24 -11.75 19.20
C THR A 122 5.80 -11.27 20.59
N SER A 123 5.15 -10.11 20.69
CA SER A 123 4.77 -9.52 21.98
C SER A 123 3.77 -10.39 22.76
N SER A 124 4.00 -10.51 24.07
CA SER A 124 3.09 -11.22 24.99
C SER A 124 2.00 -10.32 25.57
N ASN A 125 2.25 -9.01 25.66
CA ASN A 125 1.43 -8.06 26.41
C ASN A 125 0.99 -6.86 25.58
N LEU A 126 -0.14 -6.22 25.95
CA LEU A 126 -0.67 -5.03 25.27
C LEU A 126 0.30 -3.84 25.27
N ILE A 127 0.99 -3.59 26.38
CA ILE A 127 2.02 -2.53 26.47
C ILE A 127 3.19 -2.85 25.53
N GLN A 128 3.62 -4.11 25.49
CA GLN A 128 4.71 -4.51 24.61
C GLN A 128 4.34 -4.31 23.14
N ILE A 129 3.09 -4.63 22.74
CA ILE A 129 2.57 -4.22 21.43
C ILE A 129 2.74 -2.72 21.26
N TYR A 130 2.28 -1.90 22.20
CA TYR A 130 2.34 -0.43 22.09
C TYR A 130 3.75 0.11 21.86
N ILE A 131 4.75 -0.40 22.59
CA ILE A 131 6.14 0.03 22.41
C ILE A 131 6.61 -0.25 20.98
N PHE A 132 6.42 -1.48 20.48
CA PHE A 132 6.82 -1.82 19.12
C PHE A 132 5.91 -1.16 18.06
N TRP A 133 4.66 -0.85 18.40
CA TRP A 133 3.71 -0.14 17.55
C TRP A 133 4.16 1.28 17.23
N GLU A 134 4.61 2.00 18.27
CA GLU A 134 5.23 3.31 18.14
C GLU A 134 6.56 3.23 17.39
N LEU A 135 7.37 2.21 17.69
CA LEU A 135 8.66 2.00 17.04
C LEU A 135 8.49 1.77 15.53
N VAL A 136 7.53 0.94 15.11
CA VAL A 136 7.16 0.76 13.68
C VAL A 136 6.70 2.08 13.08
N GLY A 137 5.93 2.89 13.83
CA GLY A 137 5.53 4.25 13.43
C GLY A 137 6.73 5.17 13.21
N MET A 138 7.70 5.20 14.13
CA MET A 138 8.93 5.97 14.01
C MET A 138 9.75 5.52 12.80
N CYS A 139 9.91 4.22 12.60
CA CYS A 139 10.62 3.69 11.45
C CYS A 139 9.96 4.09 10.13
N SER A 140 8.63 4.03 10.06
CA SER A 140 7.87 4.46 8.88
C SER A 140 8.08 5.95 8.56
N TYR A 141 8.14 6.81 9.58
CA TYR A 141 8.45 8.23 9.44
C TYR A 141 9.85 8.40 8.82
N LEU A 142 10.87 7.76 9.40
CA LEU A 142 12.25 7.85 8.87
C LEU A 142 12.37 7.33 7.43
N LEU A 143 11.61 6.29 7.08
CA LEU A 143 11.61 5.65 5.77
C LEU A 143 10.87 6.47 4.71
N ILE A 144 9.69 7.02 5.02
CA ILE A 144 8.93 7.91 4.10
C ILE A 144 9.71 9.21 3.88
N GLY A 145 10.29 9.78 4.95
CA GLY A 145 11.12 10.98 4.92
C GLY A 145 12.56 10.76 4.45
N PHE A 146 12.89 9.62 3.82
CA PHE A 146 14.27 9.27 3.48
C PHE A 146 14.95 10.33 2.59
N TRP A 147 14.22 10.88 1.62
CA TRP A 147 14.65 12.01 0.79
C TRP A 147 14.13 13.35 1.33
N PHE A 148 14.50 13.67 2.58
CA PHE A 148 14.08 14.88 3.29
C PHE A 148 14.43 16.21 2.59
N THR A 149 15.34 16.21 1.62
CA THR A 149 15.67 17.39 0.81
C THR A 149 14.51 17.83 -0.08
N ARG A 150 13.54 16.96 -0.36
CA ARG A 150 12.31 17.29 -1.08
C ARG A 150 11.25 17.78 -0.09
N PRO A 151 10.71 19.00 -0.24
CA PRO A 151 9.71 19.54 0.69
C PRO A 151 8.42 18.71 0.69
N ILE A 152 8.06 18.14 -0.46
CA ILE A 152 6.89 17.26 -0.61
C ILE A 152 7.05 16.02 0.28
N ALA A 153 8.22 15.36 0.24
CA ALA A 153 8.50 14.18 1.06
C ALA A 153 8.51 14.51 2.56
N ALA A 154 9.05 15.67 2.94
CA ALA A 154 9.05 16.13 4.34
C ALA A 154 7.62 16.35 4.88
N ASN A 155 6.77 17.06 4.13
CA ASN A 155 5.38 17.32 4.52
C ASN A 155 4.56 16.03 4.61
N VAL A 156 4.73 15.14 3.65
CA VAL A 156 4.06 13.83 3.61
C VAL A 156 4.47 12.95 4.79
N CYS A 157 5.77 12.95 5.11
CA CYS A 157 6.32 12.21 6.24
C CYS A 157 5.67 12.67 7.56
N GLN A 158 5.58 13.98 7.78
CA GLN A 158 4.89 14.54 8.95
C GLN A 158 3.41 14.16 8.96
N LYS A 159 2.71 14.29 7.83
CA LYS A 159 1.29 13.92 7.70
C LYS A 159 1.08 12.46 8.12
N ALA A 160 1.89 11.54 7.61
CA ALA A 160 1.79 10.12 7.93
C ALA A 160 2.03 9.81 9.41
N PHE A 161 3.00 10.48 10.04
CA PHE A 161 3.25 10.29 11.46
C PHE A 161 2.10 10.83 12.31
N VAL A 162 1.62 12.05 12.04
CA VAL A 162 0.52 12.67 12.80
C VAL A 162 -0.77 11.85 12.68
N THR A 163 -1.15 11.41 11.48
CA THR A 163 -2.37 10.61 11.29
C THR A 163 -2.30 9.27 12.03
N ASN A 164 -1.14 8.63 12.05
CA ASN A 164 -0.95 7.40 12.82
C ASN A 164 -0.99 7.66 14.32
N ARG A 165 -0.37 8.76 14.78
CA ARG A 165 -0.34 9.13 16.19
C ARG A 165 -1.71 9.43 16.78
N VAL A 166 -2.65 9.94 15.99
CA VAL A 166 -4.05 10.09 16.42
C VAL A 166 -4.68 8.73 16.76
N GLY A 167 -4.43 7.69 15.96
CA GLY A 167 -4.88 6.34 16.29
C GLY A 167 -4.10 5.71 17.45
N ASP A 168 -2.79 5.94 17.50
CA ASP A 168 -1.93 5.43 18.58
C ASP A 168 -2.37 6.00 19.94
N PHE A 169 -2.80 7.27 19.98
CA PHE A 169 -3.38 7.88 21.18
C PHE A 169 -4.67 7.17 21.64
N GLY A 170 -5.57 6.85 20.71
CA GLY A 170 -6.77 6.08 21.03
C GLY A 170 -6.44 4.67 21.53
N LEU A 171 -5.45 4.02 20.91
CA LEU A 171 -4.97 2.70 21.37
C LEU A 171 -4.37 2.75 22.78
N LEU A 172 -3.58 3.78 23.10
CA LEU A 172 -3.06 3.98 24.46
C LEU A 172 -4.18 4.14 25.48
N LEU A 173 -5.18 4.98 25.18
CA LEU A 173 -6.34 5.15 26.07
C LEU A 173 -7.13 3.85 26.23
N GLY A 174 -7.27 3.06 25.18
CA GLY A 174 -7.90 1.74 25.23
C GLY A 174 -7.15 0.76 26.13
N ILE A 175 -5.82 0.71 26.04
CA ILE A 175 -4.97 -0.13 26.91
C ILE A 175 -5.11 0.29 28.37
N LEU A 176 -5.02 1.58 28.67
CA LEU A 176 -5.17 2.10 30.04
C LEU A 176 -6.58 1.84 30.60
N GLY A 177 -7.62 1.97 29.76
CA GLY A 177 -8.99 1.67 30.15
C GLY A 177 -9.22 0.19 30.48
N LEU A 178 -8.66 -0.72 29.67
CA LEU A 178 -8.73 -2.16 29.97
C LEU A 178 -7.95 -2.55 31.21
N TYR A 179 -6.78 -1.96 31.43
CA TYR A 179 -6.01 -2.19 32.64
C TYR A 179 -6.77 -1.72 33.89
N TRP A 180 -7.48 -0.60 33.80
CA TRP A 180 -8.29 -0.13 34.93
C TRP A 180 -9.44 -1.08 35.28
N ILE A 181 -9.95 -1.85 34.30
CA ILE A 181 -11.01 -2.84 34.50
C ILE A 181 -10.44 -4.18 35.00
N THR A 182 -9.39 -4.68 34.36
CA THR A 182 -8.89 -6.06 34.55
C THR A 182 -7.69 -6.16 35.48
N GLY A 183 -6.88 -5.10 35.60
CA GLY A 183 -5.64 -5.10 36.38
C GLY A 183 -4.48 -5.85 35.72
N SER A 184 -4.62 -6.36 34.49
CA SER A 184 -3.56 -7.10 33.78
C SER A 184 -3.33 -6.58 32.36
N PHE A 185 -2.11 -6.77 31.85
CA PHE A 185 -1.74 -6.45 30.46
C PHE A 185 -1.49 -7.69 29.58
N GLU A 186 -1.45 -8.86 30.21
CA GLU A 186 -1.24 -10.17 29.60
C GLU A 186 -2.48 -10.61 28.82
N PHE A 187 -2.32 -11.13 27.59
CA PHE A 187 -3.49 -11.48 26.77
C PHE A 187 -4.38 -12.55 27.42
N GLN A 188 -3.79 -13.59 28.00
CA GLN A 188 -4.54 -14.72 28.56
C GLN A 188 -5.39 -14.27 29.76
N ASP A 189 -4.74 -13.66 30.76
CA ASP A 189 -5.40 -13.13 31.95
C ASP A 189 -6.45 -12.08 31.60
N LEU A 190 -6.14 -11.19 30.64
CA LEU A 190 -7.05 -10.15 30.21
C LEU A 190 -8.31 -10.75 29.62
N PHE A 191 -8.21 -11.75 28.73
CA PHE A 191 -9.40 -12.37 28.14
C PHE A 191 -10.24 -13.13 29.15
N GLU A 192 -9.62 -13.85 30.09
CA GLU A 192 -10.34 -14.60 31.13
C GLU A 192 -11.07 -13.67 32.10
N LEU A 193 -10.36 -12.69 32.68
CA LEU A 193 -10.93 -11.73 33.62
C LEU A 193 -12.03 -10.89 32.97
N PHE A 194 -11.81 -10.44 31.74
CA PHE A 194 -12.77 -9.64 31.01
C PHE A 194 -14.09 -10.40 30.76
N ASN A 195 -14.01 -11.68 30.39
CA ASN A 195 -15.20 -12.53 30.23
C ASN A 195 -15.96 -12.71 31.53
N ASN A 196 -15.26 -12.98 32.64
CA ASN A 196 -15.87 -13.16 33.95
C ASN A 196 -16.57 -11.88 34.44
N LEU A 197 -15.91 -10.73 34.28
CA LEU A 197 -16.46 -9.42 34.68
C LEU A 197 -17.72 -9.03 33.90
N ILE A 198 -17.75 -9.34 32.59
CA ILE A 198 -18.94 -9.09 31.76
C ILE A 198 -20.06 -10.06 32.13
N TYR A 199 -19.76 -11.34 32.33
CA TYR A 199 -20.75 -12.34 32.70
C TYR A 199 -21.44 -12.01 34.04
N ASN A 200 -20.67 -11.52 35.01
CA ASN A 200 -21.16 -11.10 36.32
C ASN A 200 -21.84 -9.71 36.31
N ASN A 201 -21.82 -8.98 35.18
CA ASN A 201 -22.29 -7.60 35.05
C ASN A 201 -21.66 -6.61 36.06
N GLU A 202 -20.41 -6.83 36.45
CA GLU A 202 -19.70 -5.97 37.40
C GLU A 202 -19.22 -4.65 36.76
N VAL A 203 -19.12 -4.61 35.42
CA VAL A 203 -18.60 -3.47 34.67
C VAL A 203 -19.67 -2.89 33.77
N ASN A 204 -19.70 -1.56 33.65
CA ASN A 204 -20.61 -0.88 32.74
C ASN A 204 -20.28 -1.22 31.27
N PHE A 205 -21.21 -1.85 30.58
CA PHE A 205 -21.09 -2.24 29.17
C PHE A 205 -20.75 -1.07 28.24
N LEU A 206 -21.27 0.14 28.49
CA LEU A 206 -20.94 1.34 27.71
C LEU A 206 -19.47 1.74 27.86
N PHE A 207 -18.90 1.61 29.05
CA PHE A 207 -17.50 1.92 29.27
C PHE A 207 -16.58 0.91 28.57
N VAL A 208 -16.95 -0.37 28.63
CA VAL A 208 -16.25 -1.47 27.95
C VAL A 208 -16.26 -1.30 26.44
N THR A 209 -17.43 -1.04 25.86
CA THR A 209 -17.57 -0.79 24.41
C THR A 209 -16.72 0.41 23.97
N LEU A 210 -16.62 1.47 24.78
CA LEU A 210 -15.77 2.62 24.50
C LEU A 210 -14.28 2.25 24.55
N CYS A 211 -13.83 1.47 25.53
CA CYS A 211 -12.45 0.98 25.62
C CYS A 211 -12.07 0.12 24.40
N ALA A 212 -12.94 -0.80 24.00
CA ALA A 212 -12.74 -1.64 22.83
C ALA A 212 -12.75 -0.84 21.51
N PHE A 213 -13.64 0.15 21.38
CA PHE A 213 -13.61 1.07 20.24
C PHE A 213 -12.29 1.85 20.17
N LEU A 214 -11.80 2.36 21.31
CA LEU A 214 -10.53 3.08 21.40
C LEU A 214 -9.35 2.21 20.98
N LEU A 215 -9.27 0.95 21.40
CA LEU A 215 -8.26 0.00 20.90
C LEU A 215 -8.33 -0.16 19.37
N PHE A 216 -9.54 -0.29 18.83
CA PHE A 216 -9.74 -0.44 17.39
C PHE A 216 -9.29 0.81 16.61
N THR A 217 -9.37 2.02 17.17
CA THR A 217 -8.87 3.23 16.49
C THR A 217 -7.38 3.17 16.13
N GLY A 218 -6.56 2.46 16.92
CA GLY A 218 -5.16 2.21 16.57
C GLY A 218 -5.04 1.37 15.30
N ALA A 219 -5.78 0.27 15.22
CA ALA A 219 -5.83 -0.57 14.02
C ALA A 219 -6.31 0.20 12.79
N VAL A 220 -7.33 1.05 12.95
CA VAL A 220 -7.87 1.91 11.87
C VAL A 220 -6.79 2.80 11.28
N ALA A 221 -5.93 3.41 12.10
CA ALA A 221 -4.88 4.30 11.63
C ALA A 221 -3.78 3.55 10.86
N LYS A 222 -3.21 2.49 11.44
CA LYS A 222 -2.10 1.74 10.80
C LYS A 222 -2.52 0.97 9.56
N SER A 223 -3.74 0.41 9.54
CA SER A 223 -4.25 -0.30 8.35
C SER A 223 -4.89 0.63 7.32
N ALA A 224 -4.79 1.96 7.51
CA ALA A 224 -5.32 2.99 6.62
C ALA A 224 -6.81 2.79 6.29
N GLN A 225 -7.59 2.52 7.33
CA GLN A 225 -9.04 2.43 7.22
C GLN A 225 -9.66 3.81 7.29
N PHE A 226 -10.94 3.90 6.91
CA PHE A 226 -11.73 5.09 7.06
C PHE A 226 -11.97 5.31 8.56
N PRO A 227 -11.73 6.51 9.10
CA PRO A 227 -11.44 7.75 8.39
C PRO A 227 -9.93 8.02 8.13
N LEU A 228 -9.01 7.41 8.90
CA LEU A 228 -7.56 7.71 8.94
C LEU A 228 -6.71 7.10 7.80
N HIS A 229 -7.19 7.14 6.55
CA HIS A 229 -6.54 6.53 5.38
C HIS A 229 -5.63 7.47 4.57
N VAL A 230 -5.73 8.78 4.83
CA VAL A 230 -5.20 9.87 4.00
C VAL A 230 -3.67 9.82 3.82
N TRP A 231 -2.95 9.17 4.73
CA TRP A 231 -1.49 9.09 4.67
C TRP A 231 -0.96 8.05 3.67
N LEU A 232 -1.73 6.99 3.40
CA LEU A 232 -1.26 5.83 2.64
C LEU A 232 -0.90 6.17 1.19
N PRO A 233 -1.70 6.94 0.43
CA PRO A 233 -1.36 7.30 -0.96
C PRO A 233 -0.18 8.27 -1.05
N ASP A 234 0.00 9.10 -0.02
CA ASP A 234 1.08 10.07 0.03
C ASP A 234 2.40 9.42 0.43
N ALA A 235 2.39 8.37 1.26
CA ALA A 235 3.57 7.57 1.61
C ALA A 235 4.35 7.03 0.38
N MET A 236 3.72 7.01 -0.79
CA MET A 236 4.34 6.69 -2.08
C MET A 236 5.44 7.67 -2.52
N GLU A 237 5.63 8.81 -1.87
CA GLU A 237 6.80 9.68 -2.13
C GLU A 237 8.13 9.02 -1.71
N GLY A 238 8.07 8.04 -0.80
CA GLY A 238 9.22 7.23 -0.43
C GLY A 238 9.76 6.36 -1.59
N PRO A 239 10.99 5.84 -1.46
CA PRO A 239 11.56 4.91 -2.42
C PRO A 239 10.73 3.62 -2.52
N THR A 240 10.69 3.02 -3.72
CA THR A 240 9.81 1.89 -4.02
C THR A 240 10.01 0.64 -3.14
N PRO A 241 11.23 0.25 -2.70
CA PRO A 241 11.37 -0.93 -1.86
C PRO A 241 10.70 -0.74 -0.48
N ILE A 242 10.68 0.50 0.02
CA ILE A 242 9.96 0.85 1.26
C ILE A 242 8.46 0.65 1.07
N SER A 243 7.91 1.09 -0.07
CA SER A 243 6.48 0.90 -0.34
C SER A 243 6.11 -0.59 -0.42
N ALA A 244 6.97 -1.44 -1.01
CA ALA A 244 6.74 -2.88 -0.99
C ALA A 244 6.69 -3.42 0.44
N LEU A 245 7.59 -2.99 1.32
CA LEU A 245 7.65 -3.49 2.69
C LEU A 245 6.50 -2.99 3.59
N ILE A 246 6.23 -1.68 3.58
CA ILE A 246 5.21 -1.03 4.42
C ILE A 246 3.80 -1.50 4.05
N HIS A 247 3.49 -1.58 2.75
CA HIS A 247 2.12 -1.80 2.28
C HIS A 247 1.78 -3.27 2.02
N ALA A 248 2.78 -4.15 1.89
CA ALA A 248 2.53 -5.58 1.72
C ALA A 248 2.47 -6.33 3.05
N ALA A 249 3.51 -6.19 3.88
CA ALA A 249 3.78 -7.19 4.92
C ALA A 249 3.74 -6.68 6.36
N THR A 250 3.87 -5.37 6.59
CA THR A 250 4.33 -4.89 7.90
C THR A 250 3.41 -3.86 8.55
N MET A 251 3.62 -2.56 8.29
CA MET A 251 2.92 -1.48 8.98
C MET A 251 1.41 -1.62 8.88
N VAL A 252 0.96 -1.95 7.68
CA VAL A 252 -0.45 -2.03 7.36
C VAL A 252 -1.06 -3.35 7.85
N ALA A 253 -0.25 -4.42 7.86
CA ALA A 253 -0.62 -5.70 8.45
C ALA A 253 -0.67 -5.67 9.98
N ALA A 254 0.08 -4.77 10.65
CA ALA A 254 0.05 -4.60 12.09
C ALA A 254 -1.34 -4.24 12.62
N GLY A 255 -2.10 -3.43 11.87
CA GLY A 255 -3.50 -3.12 12.18
C GLY A 255 -4.39 -4.36 12.21
N VAL A 256 -4.28 -5.20 11.17
CA VAL A 256 -5.04 -6.46 11.05
C VAL A 256 -4.59 -7.46 12.11
N PHE A 257 -3.29 -7.56 12.37
CA PHE A 257 -2.70 -8.41 13.40
C PHE A 257 -3.23 -8.07 14.80
N LEU A 258 -3.30 -6.78 15.16
CA LEU A 258 -3.84 -6.36 16.45
C LEU A 258 -5.30 -6.81 16.62
N VAL A 259 -6.14 -6.61 15.60
CA VAL A 259 -7.54 -7.02 15.69
C VAL A 259 -7.69 -8.53 15.67
N ALA A 260 -6.87 -9.25 14.91
CA ALA A 260 -6.83 -10.70 14.94
C ALA A 260 -6.44 -11.24 16.32
N ARG A 261 -5.47 -10.60 17.01
CA ARG A 261 -5.05 -10.98 18.37
C ARG A 261 -6.09 -10.64 19.43
N LEU A 262 -6.77 -9.51 19.30
CA LEU A 262 -7.83 -9.05 20.21
C LEU A 262 -9.23 -9.57 19.82
N LEU A 263 -9.32 -10.47 18.85
CA LEU A 263 -10.59 -11.02 18.39
C LEU A 263 -11.40 -11.68 19.54
N PRO A 264 -10.80 -12.45 20.48
CA PRO A 264 -11.53 -12.97 21.64
C PRO A 264 -12.25 -11.89 22.46
N LEU A 265 -11.64 -10.70 22.60
CA LEU A 265 -12.25 -9.56 23.30
C LEU A 265 -13.41 -8.98 22.50
N PHE A 266 -13.23 -8.79 21.19
CA PHE A 266 -14.25 -8.16 20.36
C PHE A 266 -15.51 -9.01 20.17
N ILE A 267 -15.39 -10.35 20.18
CA ILE A 267 -16.54 -11.25 20.06
C ILE A 267 -17.56 -11.04 21.17
N VAL A 268 -17.09 -10.77 22.39
CA VAL A 268 -17.95 -10.53 23.56
C VAL A 268 -18.74 -9.23 23.40
N ILE A 269 -18.26 -8.31 22.55
CA ILE A 269 -18.85 -6.99 22.31
C ILE A 269 -19.34 -6.90 20.85
N PRO A 270 -20.56 -7.39 20.54
CA PRO A 270 -21.06 -7.46 19.16
C PRO A 270 -21.15 -6.10 18.46
N TYR A 271 -21.36 -5.01 19.20
CA TYR A 271 -21.38 -3.65 18.64
C TYR A 271 -20.04 -3.26 18.00
N VAL A 272 -18.92 -3.66 18.61
CA VAL A 272 -17.58 -3.36 18.08
C VAL A 272 -17.30 -4.23 16.87
N MET A 273 -17.70 -5.51 16.88
CA MET A 273 -17.61 -6.38 15.69
C MET A 273 -18.34 -5.77 14.48
N ASN A 274 -19.58 -5.34 14.68
CA ASN A 274 -20.37 -4.72 13.62
C ASN A 274 -19.72 -3.41 13.14
N LEU A 275 -19.15 -2.61 14.05
CA LEU A 275 -18.42 -1.40 13.69
C LEU A 275 -17.17 -1.72 12.85
N ILE A 276 -16.40 -2.76 13.20
CA ILE A 276 -15.24 -3.23 12.43
C ILE A 276 -15.67 -3.61 11.00
N SER A 277 -16.76 -4.38 10.85
CA SER A 277 -17.28 -4.77 9.54
C SER A 277 -17.78 -3.58 8.71
N LEU A 278 -18.43 -2.61 9.35
CA LEU A 278 -18.92 -1.37 8.72
C LEU A 278 -17.77 -0.51 8.21
N ILE A 279 -16.73 -0.32 9.02
CA ILE A 279 -15.54 0.43 8.59
C ILE A 279 -14.84 -0.31 7.46
N GLY A 280 -14.75 -1.64 7.53
CA GLY A 280 -14.22 -2.50 6.46
C GLY A 280 -14.96 -2.34 5.13
N ILE A 281 -16.29 -2.37 5.11
CA ILE A 281 -17.03 -2.25 3.84
C ILE A 281 -16.91 -0.84 3.23
N ILE A 282 -16.90 0.20 4.07
CA ILE A 282 -16.70 1.59 3.62
C ILE A 282 -15.31 1.74 2.97
N THR A 283 -14.29 1.12 3.55
CA THR A 283 -12.91 1.23 3.03
C THR A 283 -12.68 0.46 1.76
N VAL A 284 -13.29 -0.72 1.62
CA VAL A 284 -13.31 -1.47 0.36
C VAL A 284 -13.84 -0.59 -0.77
N LEU A 285 -14.99 0.05 -0.56
CA LEU A 285 -15.64 0.90 -1.56
C LEU A 285 -14.82 2.17 -1.86
N LEU A 286 -14.36 2.88 -0.83
CA LEU A 286 -13.55 4.08 -0.99
C LEU A 286 -12.23 3.77 -1.72
N GLY A 287 -11.48 2.76 -1.29
CA GLY A 287 -10.22 2.39 -1.94
C GLY A 287 -10.39 2.04 -3.42
N ALA A 288 -11.44 1.27 -3.76
CA ALA A 288 -11.71 0.87 -5.14
C ALA A 288 -12.09 2.06 -6.04
N THR A 289 -12.97 2.96 -5.57
CA THR A 289 -13.40 4.12 -6.35
C THR A 289 -12.28 5.15 -6.55
N LEU A 290 -11.43 5.36 -5.54
CA LEU A 290 -10.30 6.30 -5.60
C LEU A 290 -9.18 5.81 -6.54
N ALA A 291 -9.02 4.50 -6.73
CA ALA A 291 -8.03 3.95 -7.64
C ALA A 291 -8.33 4.15 -9.14
N LEU A 292 -9.60 4.39 -9.52
CA LEU A 292 -10.09 4.33 -10.91
C LEU A 292 -9.44 5.34 -11.86
N ALA A 293 -9.26 6.59 -11.44
CA ALA A 293 -8.77 7.69 -12.26
C ALA A 293 -7.31 8.06 -11.96
N GLN A 294 -6.64 7.31 -11.08
CA GLN A 294 -5.32 7.71 -10.60
C GLN A 294 -4.24 7.53 -11.66
N LYS A 295 -3.33 8.51 -11.79
CA LYS A 295 -2.31 8.55 -12.85
C LYS A 295 -0.97 7.91 -12.43
N ASP A 296 -0.63 8.01 -11.15
CA ASP A 296 0.62 7.48 -10.62
C ASP A 296 0.46 5.98 -10.32
N ILE A 297 1.39 5.16 -10.84
CA ILE A 297 1.36 3.71 -10.68
C ILE A 297 1.38 3.30 -9.20
N LYS A 298 2.27 3.91 -8.40
CA LYS A 298 2.41 3.62 -6.97
C LYS A 298 1.18 4.02 -6.16
N ARG A 299 0.61 5.19 -6.42
CA ARG A 299 -0.59 5.67 -5.70
C ARG A 299 -1.80 4.80 -6.03
N SER A 300 -1.95 4.36 -7.28
CA SER A 300 -3.00 3.41 -7.65
C SER A 300 -2.84 2.08 -6.91
N LEU A 301 -1.60 1.58 -6.76
CA LEU A 301 -1.29 0.41 -5.93
C LEU A 301 -1.59 0.66 -4.44
N ALA A 302 -1.33 1.84 -3.90
CA ALA A 302 -1.67 2.18 -2.51
C ALA A 302 -3.19 2.15 -2.25
N TYR A 303 -4.01 2.75 -3.12
CA TYR A 303 -5.47 2.66 -2.99
C TYR A 303 -5.98 1.22 -3.13
N SER A 304 -5.33 0.43 -3.99
CA SER A 304 -5.66 -0.98 -4.07
C SER A 304 -5.32 -1.73 -2.78
N THR A 305 -4.22 -1.41 -2.07
CA THR A 305 -3.96 -1.98 -0.74
C THR A 305 -5.04 -1.60 0.26
N MET A 306 -5.42 -0.32 0.33
CA MET A 306 -6.53 0.15 1.18
C MET A 306 -7.80 -0.68 0.97
N SER A 307 -8.18 -0.96 -0.28
CA SER A 307 -9.35 -1.80 -0.56
C SER A 307 -9.20 -3.25 -0.12
N GLN A 308 -8.02 -3.87 -0.28
CA GLN A 308 -7.78 -5.27 0.09
C GLN A 308 -7.74 -5.47 1.61
N LEU A 309 -7.21 -4.49 2.33
CA LEU A 309 -7.22 -4.53 3.79
C LEU A 309 -8.60 -4.24 4.35
N GLY A 310 -9.39 -3.43 3.64
CA GLY A 310 -10.82 -3.33 3.91
C GLY A 310 -11.50 -4.71 3.85
N TYR A 311 -11.17 -5.56 2.86
CA TYR A 311 -11.69 -6.93 2.80
C TYR A 311 -11.21 -7.78 3.99
N THR A 312 -9.93 -7.67 4.41
CA THR A 312 -9.47 -8.36 5.62
C THR A 312 -10.18 -7.87 6.88
N MET A 313 -10.45 -6.57 6.97
CA MET A 313 -11.14 -5.98 8.12
C MET A 313 -12.60 -6.39 8.16
N LEU A 314 -13.25 -6.46 7.01
CA LEU A 314 -14.59 -6.99 6.85
C LEU A 314 -14.65 -8.46 7.29
N ALA A 315 -13.72 -9.30 6.85
CA ALA A 315 -13.62 -10.71 7.25
C ALA A 315 -13.46 -10.88 8.77
N LEU A 316 -12.54 -10.11 9.39
CA LEU A 316 -12.42 -10.09 10.85
C LEU A 316 -13.73 -9.60 11.51
N GLY A 317 -14.34 -8.55 10.98
CA GLY A 317 -15.60 -7.96 11.45
C GLY A 317 -16.80 -8.93 11.44
N MET A 318 -16.83 -9.85 10.47
CA MET A 318 -17.83 -10.91 10.37
C MET A 318 -17.52 -12.12 11.28
N GLY A 319 -16.34 -12.14 11.92
CA GLY A 319 -15.89 -13.25 12.76
C GLY A 319 -15.26 -14.41 11.99
N SER A 320 -14.80 -14.17 10.75
CA SER A 320 -14.09 -15.15 9.92
C SER A 320 -12.57 -14.95 10.02
N TYR A 321 -12.01 -15.45 11.13
CA TYR A 321 -10.59 -15.26 11.47
C TYR A 321 -9.66 -15.95 10.46
N ARG A 322 -9.96 -17.20 10.13
CA ARG A 322 -9.14 -18.03 9.22
C ARG A 322 -8.99 -17.36 7.85
N VAL A 323 -10.10 -16.94 7.28
CA VAL A 323 -10.16 -16.36 5.93
C VAL A 323 -9.44 -15.01 5.89
N ALA A 324 -9.60 -14.18 6.93
CA ALA A 324 -8.93 -12.89 7.02
C ALA A 324 -7.40 -13.02 7.00
N LEU A 325 -6.84 -13.95 7.78
CA LEU A 325 -5.39 -14.18 7.84
C LEU A 325 -4.87 -14.82 6.55
N PHE A 326 -5.61 -15.77 5.99
CA PHE A 326 -5.23 -16.35 4.70
C PHE A 326 -5.23 -15.30 3.58
N HIS A 327 -6.21 -14.39 3.56
CA HIS A 327 -6.21 -13.25 2.64
C HIS A 327 -5.02 -12.32 2.89
N LEU A 328 -4.69 -12.01 4.14
CA LEU A 328 -3.52 -11.18 4.47
C LEU A 328 -2.21 -11.77 3.92
N ILE A 329 -2.00 -13.07 4.03
CA ILE A 329 -0.79 -13.76 3.52
C ILE A 329 -0.72 -13.68 2.00
N THR A 330 -1.79 -14.10 1.32
CA THR A 330 -1.86 -14.11 -0.15
C THR A 330 -1.76 -12.70 -0.74
N HIS A 331 -2.36 -11.71 -0.06
CA HIS A 331 -2.25 -10.30 -0.37
C HIS A 331 -0.82 -9.77 -0.22
N ALA A 332 -0.11 -10.11 0.86
CA ALA A 332 1.25 -9.63 1.09
C ALA A 332 2.20 -10.03 -0.04
N TYR A 333 2.21 -11.32 -0.45
CA TYR A 333 3.08 -11.76 -1.55
C TYR A 333 2.71 -11.11 -2.88
N SER A 334 1.41 -11.01 -3.21
CA SER A 334 0.96 -10.40 -4.46
C SER A 334 1.24 -8.89 -4.51
N LYS A 335 1.12 -8.16 -3.40
CA LYS A 335 1.47 -6.75 -3.31
C LYS A 335 2.96 -6.49 -3.33
N ALA A 336 3.75 -7.29 -2.63
CA ALA A 336 5.20 -7.18 -2.69
C ALA A 336 5.67 -7.33 -4.14
N LEU A 337 5.14 -8.33 -4.86
CA LEU A 337 5.41 -8.54 -6.28
C LEU A 337 5.03 -7.33 -7.15
N LEU A 338 3.87 -6.72 -6.92
CA LEU A 338 3.39 -5.56 -7.68
C LEU A 338 4.17 -4.28 -7.39
N PHE A 339 4.53 -4.01 -6.12
CA PHE A 339 5.32 -2.84 -5.77
C PHE A 339 6.75 -2.94 -6.29
N LEU A 340 7.41 -4.10 -6.14
CA LEU A 340 8.74 -4.33 -6.71
C LEU A 340 8.70 -4.29 -8.25
N GLY A 341 7.67 -4.90 -8.86
CA GLY A 341 7.41 -4.78 -10.29
C GLY A 341 7.23 -3.33 -10.73
N SER A 342 6.46 -2.52 -10.01
CA SER A 342 6.33 -1.09 -10.30
C SER A 342 7.65 -0.34 -10.15
N GLY A 343 8.50 -0.72 -9.18
CA GLY A 343 9.82 -0.15 -8.98
C GLY A 343 10.75 -0.41 -10.18
N SER A 344 10.73 -1.63 -10.72
CA SER A 344 11.51 -1.99 -11.91
C SER A 344 11.06 -1.19 -13.15
N ILE A 345 9.74 -0.98 -13.31
CA ILE A 345 9.16 -0.15 -14.36
C ILE A 345 9.62 1.31 -14.20
N ILE A 346 9.54 1.86 -12.98
CA ILE A 346 9.95 3.23 -12.68
C ILE A 346 11.45 3.41 -13.00
N HIS A 347 12.30 2.49 -12.56
CA HIS A 347 13.74 2.53 -12.84
C HIS A 347 14.03 2.46 -14.35
N SER A 348 13.31 1.61 -15.10
CA SER A 348 13.43 1.58 -16.56
C SER A 348 13.01 2.90 -17.22
N MET A 349 11.96 3.56 -16.68
CA MET A 349 11.43 4.80 -17.21
C MET A 349 12.30 6.02 -16.86
N GLU A 350 12.98 5.99 -15.73
CA GLU A 350 13.92 7.04 -15.31
C GLU A 350 15.05 7.23 -16.33
N THR A 351 15.49 6.18 -17.02
CA THR A 351 16.51 6.26 -18.08
C THR A 351 16.09 7.10 -19.29
N ILE A 352 14.78 7.25 -19.51
CA ILE A 352 14.22 7.95 -20.68
C ILE A 352 13.71 9.33 -20.28
N VAL A 353 12.91 9.40 -19.22
CA VAL A 353 12.15 10.59 -18.83
C VAL A 353 12.87 11.44 -17.78
N GLY A 354 13.92 10.87 -17.18
CA GLY A 354 14.70 11.49 -16.12
C GLY A 354 14.09 11.32 -14.73
N TYR A 355 14.92 11.61 -13.72
CA TYR A 355 14.61 11.41 -12.30
C TYR A 355 13.63 12.46 -11.77
N SER A 356 12.34 12.26 -12.04
CA SER A 356 11.25 13.06 -11.47
C SER A 356 10.04 12.16 -11.17
N PRO A 357 9.49 12.16 -9.95
CA PRO A 357 8.40 11.26 -9.56
C PRO A 357 7.15 11.49 -10.43
N ASP A 358 6.79 12.75 -10.66
CA ASP A 358 5.61 13.16 -11.45
C ASP A 358 5.63 12.68 -12.91
N LYS A 359 6.81 12.31 -13.44
CA LYS A 359 6.95 11.82 -14.81
C LYS A 359 7.25 10.32 -14.84
N SER A 360 8.26 9.85 -14.12
CA SER A 360 8.67 8.44 -14.10
C SER A 360 7.57 7.50 -13.60
N GLN A 361 6.70 7.96 -12.69
CA GLN A 361 5.63 7.15 -12.10
C GLN A 361 4.30 7.27 -12.84
N ASN A 362 4.21 8.19 -13.79
CA ASN A 362 2.97 8.55 -14.46
C ASN A 362 2.67 7.55 -15.58
N MET A 363 1.62 6.74 -15.40
CA MET A 363 1.22 5.65 -16.31
C MET A 363 0.94 6.12 -17.75
N VAL A 364 0.69 7.41 -17.91
CA VAL A 364 0.38 8.04 -19.18
C VAL A 364 1.58 8.06 -20.08
N LEU A 365 2.74 8.37 -19.52
CA LEU A 365 3.98 8.48 -20.27
C LEU A 365 4.48 7.08 -20.65
N MET A 366 4.02 6.05 -19.93
CA MET A 366 4.32 4.64 -20.18
C MET A 366 3.55 4.11 -21.42
N GLY A 367 3.41 2.80 -21.52
CA GLY A 367 2.80 2.10 -22.65
C GLY A 367 3.84 1.38 -23.49
N GLY A 368 3.46 0.25 -24.09
CA GLY A 368 4.33 -0.52 -24.98
C GLY A 368 5.59 -1.13 -24.35
N LEU A 369 5.69 -1.18 -23.01
CA LEU A 369 6.83 -1.75 -22.28
C LEU A 369 6.95 -3.27 -22.43
N LYS A 370 5.90 -3.95 -22.91
CA LYS A 370 5.84 -5.41 -23.08
C LYS A 370 7.01 -6.01 -23.88
N LYS A 371 7.56 -5.28 -24.86
CA LYS A 371 8.68 -5.76 -25.68
C LYS A 371 10.04 -5.61 -25.01
N TYR A 372 10.14 -4.67 -24.08
CA TYR A 372 11.42 -4.21 -23.52
C TYR A 372 11.70 -4.79 -22.13
N VAL A 373 10.64 -5.13 -21.40
CA VAL A 373 10.72 -5.56 -20.01
C VAL A 373 9.91 -6.86 -19.79
N PRO A 374 10.15 -7.96 -20.57
CA PRO A 374 9.34 -9.18 -20.52
C PRO A 374 9.23 -9.85 -19.15
N ILE A 375 10.30 -9.89 -18.34
CA ILE A 375 10.27 -10.61 -17.06
C ILE A 375 9.39 -9.83 -16.08
N THR A 376 9.64 -8.52 -15.92
CA THR A 376 8.82 -7.67 -15.06
C THR A 376 7.35 -7.67 -15.47
N LYS A 377 7.06 -7.71 -16.77
CA LYS A 377 5.69 -7.82 -17.30
C LYS A 377 5.02 -9.10 -16.82
N THR A 378 5.67 -10.25 -16.95
CA THR A 378 5.08 -11.54 -16.53
C THR A 378 4.84 -11.58 -15.03
N SER A 379 5.80 -11.14 -14.21
CA SER A 379 5.62 -11.05 -12.76
C SER A 379 4.54 -10.06 -12.34
N PHE A 380 4.48 -8.88 -12.98
CA PHE A 380 3.45 -7.89 -12.69
C PHE A 380 2.07 -8.42 -13.07
N LEU A 381 1.96 -9.08 -14.23
CA LEU A 381 0.72 -9.74 -14.67
C LEU A 381 0.26 -10.80 -13.66
N LEU A 382 1.14 -11.69 -13.21
CA LEU A 382 0.81 -12.69 -12.19
C LEU A 382 0.28 -12.04 -10.90
N GLY A 383 0.94 -10.98 -10.43
CA GLY A 383 0.45 -10.20 -9.28
C GLY A 383 -0.92 -9.58 -9.52
N THR A 384 -1.17 -9.02 -10.72
CA THR A 384 -2.48 -8.44 -11.05
C THR A 384 -3.58 -9.49 -11.11
N LEU A 385 -3.33 -10.63 -11.76
CA LEU A 385 -4.27 -11.73 -11.88
C LEU A 385 -4.61 -12.31 -10.50
N SER A 386 -3.60 -12.42 -9.61
CA SER A 386 -3.79 -12.88 -8.23
C SER A 386 -4.76 -11.97 -7.50
N LEU A 387 -4.52 -10.65 -7.45
CA LEU A 387 -5.42 -9.71 -6.78
C LEU A 387 -6.84 -9.62 -7.37
N CYS A 388 -6.98 -9.90 -8.67
CA CYS A 388 -8.29 -9.98 -9.31
C CYS A 388 -9.11 -11.18 -8.81
N GLY A 389 -8.47 -12.19 -8.22
CA GLY A 389 -9.12 -13.42 -7.78
C GLY A 389 -9.36 -14.39 -8.93
N ILE A 390 -8.40 -14.54 -9.84
CA ILE A 390 -8.53 -15.46 -10.99
C ILE A 390 -7.94 -16.84 -10.62
N PRO A 391 -8.68 -17.94 -10.80
CA PRO A 391 -8.15 -19.29 -10.61
C PRO A 391 -6.98 -19.57 -11.58
N PRO A 392 -5.88 -20.22 -11.15
CA PRO A 392 -5.63 -20.90 -9.86
C PRO A 392 -4.83 -20.07 -8.83
N LEU A 393 -4.74 -18.74 -8.97
CA LEU A 393 -3.79 -17.92 -8.19
C LEU A 393 -4.18 -17.73 -6.73
N ALA A 394 -3.21 -17.30 -5.90
CA ALA A 394 -3.33 -17.31 -4.44
C ALA A 394 -4.53 -16.56 -3.87
N CYS A 395 -4.82 -15.32 -4.31
CA CYS A 395 -5.92 -14.56 -3.72
C CYS A 395 -7.31 -14.98 -4.21
N PHE A 396 -7.43 -15.91 -5.17
CA PHE A 396 -8.75 -16.45 -5.54
C PHE A 396 -9.38 -17.17 -4.35
N TRP A 397 -8.67 -18.13 -3.77
CA TRP A 397 -9.13 -18.94 -2.65
C TRP A 397 -9.58 -18.09 -1.45
N SER A 398 -8.77 -17.11 -1.07
CA SER A 398 -9.09 -16.26 0.08
C SER A 398 -10.21 -15.27 -0.19
N LYS A 399 -10.26 -14.66 -1.39
CA LYS A 399 -11.26 -13.62 -1.69
C LYS A 399 -12.64 -14.20 -1.95
N ASP A 400 -12.72 -15.37 -2.57
CA ASP A 400 -13.98 -16.07 -2.80
C ASP A 400 -14.67 -16.43 -1.47
N GLU A 401 -13.90 -16.96 -0.51
CA GLU A 401 -14.37 -17.24 0.85
C GLU A 401 -14.91 -15.98 1.56
N ILE A 402 -14.21 -14.83 1.47
CA ILE A 402 -14.70 -13.57 2.07
C ILE A 402 -16.04 -13.15 1.45
N LEU A 403 -16.20 -13.32 0.13
CA LEU A 403 -17.44 -12.98 -0.55
C LEU A 403 -18.58 -13.91 -0.14
N ASN A 404 -18.30 -15.21 0.02
CA ASN A 404 -19.28 -16.18 0.50
C ASN A 404 -19.70 -15.89 1.95
N ASP A 405 -18.73 -15.65 2.85
CA ASP A 405 -19.00 -15.26 4.24
C ASP A 405 -19.81 -13.98 4.32
N SER A 406 -19.57 -13.03 3.41
CA SER A 406 -20.34 -11.78 3.34
C SER A 406 -21.79 -12.01 2.94
N LEU A 407 -22.09 -12.98 2.06
CA LEU A 407 -23.46 -13.35 1.68
C LEU A 407 -24.21 -13.93 2.87
N LEU A 408 -23.53 -14.75 3.69
CA LEU A 408 -24.08 -15.32 4.92
C LEU A 408 -24.32 -14.25 6.00
N TYR A 409 -23.42 -13.28 6.13
CA TYR A 409 -23.52 -12.22 7.12
C TYR A 409 -24.62 -11.20 6.80
N SER A 410 -24.57 -10.57 5.62
CA SER A 410 -25.66 -9.71 5.14
C SER A 410 -25.64 -9.49 3.62
N PRO A 411 -26.81 -9.51 2.95
CA PRO A 411 -26.87 -9.37 1.49
C PRO A 411 -26.39 -8.00 1.00
N ILE A 412 -26.58 -6.93 1.80
CA ILE A 412 -26.14 -5.58 1.44
C ILE A 412 -24.62 -5.51 1.40
N PHE A 413 -23.94 -6.08 2.41
CA PHE A 413 -22.48 -6.06 2.46
C PHE A 413 -21.90 -6.90 1.34
N ALA A 414 -22.52 -8.05 1.04
CA ALA A 414 -22.15 -8.89 -0.08
C ALA A 414 -22.27 -8.19 -1.44
N ILE A 415 -23.36 -7.46 -1.71
CA ILE A 415 -23.53 -6.71 -2.96
C ILE A 415 -22.41 -5.67 -3.12
N ILE A 416 -22.07 -4.95 -2.05
CA ILE A 416 -20.99 -3.96 -2.06
C ILE A 416 -19.63 -4.65 -2.25
N ALA A 417 -19.35 -5.73 -1.53
CA ALA A 417 -18.12 -6.50 -1.61
C ALA A 417 -17.92 -7.14 -3.00
N CYS A 418 -18.99 -7.66 -3.61
CA CYS A 418 -18.98 -8.22 -4.95
C CYS A 418 -18.77 -7.14 -6.02
N SER A 419 -19.50 -6.01 -5.94
CA SER A 419 -19.34 -4.91 -6.91
C SER A 419 -17.92 -4.34 -6.89
N THR A 420 -17.33 -4.24 -5.70
CA THR A 420 -15.96 -3.77 -5.51
C THR A 420 -14.93 -4.80 -5.98
N ALA A 421 -15.23 -6.11 -5.95
CA ALA A 421 -14.36 -7.13 -6.53
C ALA A 421 -14.25 -6.94 -8.05
N GLY A 422 -15.36 -6.64 -8.74
CA GLY A 422 -15.35 -6.24 -10.14
C GLY A 422 -14.56 -4.95 -10.41
N LEU A 423 -14.71 -3.93 -9.56
CA LEU A 423 -13.91 -2.69 -9.64
C LEU A 423 -12.41 -2.95 -9.43
N THR A 424 -12.05 -3.88 -8.54
CA THR A 424 -10.64 -4.26 -8.32
C THR A 424 -10.02 -4.87 -9.56
N ALA A 425 -10.76 -5.75 -10.24
CA ALA A 425 -10.33 -6.30 -11.50
C ALA A 425 -10.18 -5.21 -12.57
N PHE A 426 -11.12 -4.28 -12.63
CA PHE A 426 -11.07 -3.17 -13.57
C PHE A 426 -9.85 -2.25 -13.38
N TYR A 427 -9.59 -1.74 -12.17
CA TYR A 427 -8.48 -0.81 -11.96
C TYR A 427 -7.11 -1.51 -12.07
N MET A 428 -6.99 -2.78 -11.64
CA MET A 428 -5.73 -3.52 -11.74
C MET A 428 -5.36 -3.77 -13.21
N PHE A 429 -6.34 -4.18 -14.02
CA PHE A 429 -6.11 -4.35 -15.46
C PHE A 429 -5.92 -3.04 -16.19
N ARG A 430 -6.56 -1.94 -15.75
CA ARG A 430 -6.25 -0.59 -16.26
C ARG A 430 -4.78 -0.25 -16.07
N ILE A 431 -4.20 -0.50 -14.89
CA ILE A 431 -2.77 -0.28 -14.63
C ILE A 431 -1.93 -1.13 -15.59
N TYR A 432 -2.22 -2.42 -15.70
CA TYR A 432 -1.48 -3.33 -16.59
C TYR A 432 -1.54 -2.90 -18.07
N LEU A 433 -2.73 -2.56 -18.58
CA LEU A 433 -2.93 -2.17 -19.98
C LEU A 433 -2.23 -0.85 -20.31
N LEU A 434 -2.32 0.15 -19.44
CA LEU A 434 -1.70 1.47 -19.65
C LEU A 434 -0.16 1.41 -19.59
N THR A 435 0.39 0.49 -18.80
CA THR A 435 1.84 0.38 -18.59
C THR A 435 2.51 -0.46 -19.69
N PHE A 436 1.96 -1.64 -20.01
CA PHE A 436 2.64 -2.62 -20.86
C PHE A 436 2.15 -2.68 -22.31
N GLU A 437 0.85 -2.50 -22.55
CA GLU A 437 0.27 -2.59 -23.89
C GLU A 437 0.30 -1.23 -24.61
N GLY A 438 0.02 -1.21 -25.91
CA GLY A 438 0.04 0.02 -26.72
C GLY A 438 1.44 0.44 -27.19
N HIS A 439 1.63 1.76 -27.35
CA HIS A 439 2.89 2.35 -27.79
C HIS A 439 3.53 3.15 -26.66
N LEU A 440 4.86 3.30 -26.70
CA LEU A 440 5.59 4.17 -25.78
C LEU A 440 5.19 5.63 -26.01
N ASN A 441 4.42 6.19 -25.07
CA ASN A 441 3.82 7.52 -25.20
C ASN A 441 4.83 8.68 -25.02
N VAL A 442 6.00 8.42 -24.40
CA VAL A 442 7.08 9.42 -24.23
C VAL A 442 7.46 10.07 -25.57
N ASN A 443 7.55 9.27 -26.63
CA ASN A 443 8.01 9.73 -27.93
C ASN A 443 6.99 10.62 -28.65
N PHE A 444 5.70 10.53 -28.27
CA PHE A 444 4.62 11.26 -28.92
C PHE A 444 4.37 12.67 -28.35
N GLN A 445 4.94 13.02 -27.18
CA GLN A 445 4.79 14.38 -26.65
C GLN A 445 5.54 15.43 -27.50
N ASN A 446 6.69 15.08 -28.05
CA ASN A 446 7.45 15.95 -28.94
C ASN A 446 6.83 16.03 -30.35
N TYR A 447 5.86 15.17 -30.66
CA TYR A 447 5.07 15.16 -31.90
C TYR A 447 3.76 15.94 -31.80
N SER A 448 3.60 16.84 -30.83
CA SER A 448 2.57 17.89 -30.89
C SER A 448 2.95 18.99 -31.90
N GLY A 449 3.41 18.58 -33.08
CA GLY A 449 3.49 19.41 -34.26
C GLY A 449 2.10 19.44 -34.89
N LYS A 450 1.50 20.63 -34.96
CA LYS A 450 0.36 20.96 -35.81
C LYS A 450 0.36 20.12 -37.09
N LYS A 451 -0.46 19.07 -37.14
CA LYS A 451 -1.03 18.55 -38.39
C LYS A 451 -2.49 18.28 -38.13
N SER A 452 -3.28 19.24 -38.59
CA SER A 452 -4.70 19.11 -38.86
C SER A 452 -4.95 17.88 -39.73
N SER A 453 -5.62 16.89 -39.18
CA SER A 453 -6.49 16.01 -39.95
C SER A 453 -7.79 15.86 -39.18
N PHE A 454 -8.87 16.28 -39.83
CA PHE A 454 -10.26 16.25 -39.39
C PHE A 454 -10.59 14.92 -38.71
N PHE A 455 -10.89 14.99 -37.42
CA PHE A 455 -11.97 14.30 -36.69
C PHE A 455 -11.71 14.58 -35.21
N SER A 456 -12.45 15.54 -34.67
CA SER A 456 -12.44 15.90 -33.26
C SER A 456 -13.05 14.78 -32.41
N SER A 457 -12.28 13.74 -32.13
CA SER A 457 -12.55 12.87 -31.00
C SER A 457 -12.15 13.63 -29.73
N ILE A 458 -13.14 13.91 -28.89
CA ILE A 458 -12.98 14.35 -27.49
C ILE A 458 -11.74 13.71 -26.87
N SER A 459 -10.78 14.55 -26.49
CA SER A 459 -9.62 14.11 -25.72
C SER A 459 -10.12 13.65 -24.34
N ILE A 460 -10.05 12.34 -24.09
CA ILE A 460 -10.24 11.70 -22.77
C ILE A 460 -9.23 12.22 -21.72
N TRP A 461 -8.34 13.12 -22.12
CA TRP A 461 -7.29 13.72 -21.34
C TRP A 461 -7.59 15.20 -21.12
N GLY A 462 -8.02 15.50 -19.90
CA GLY A 462 -8.43 16.83 -19.45
C GLY A 462 -7.42 17.90 -19.85
N LYS A 463 -7.91 18.89 -20.61
CA LYS A 463 -7.19 20.14 -20.82
C LYS A 463 -6.95 20.77 -19.45
N LYS A 464 -5.68 20.93 -19.05
CA LYS A 464 -5.30 22.05 -18.19
C LYS A 464 -5.65 23.30 -18.99
N GLY A 465 -6.85 23.85 -18.77
CA GLY A 465 -7.20 25.15 -19.32
C GLY A 465 -6.13 26.16 -18.87
N PRO A 466 -5.55 26.96 -19.77
CA PRO A 466 -4.78 28.11 -19.31
C PRO A 466 -5.75 28.99 -18.53
N LYS A 467 -5.45 29.26 -17.25
CA LYS A 467 -6.15 30.28 -16.49
C LYS A 467 -6.05 31.58 -17.29
N ALA A 468 -7.17 32.05 -17.81
CA ALA A 468 -7.25 33.35 -18.46
C ALA A 468 -6.84 34.40 -17.43
N ILE A 469 -5.64 34.97 -17.61
CA ILE A 469 -5.24 36.19 -16.92
C ILE A 469 -6.21 37.27 -17.40
N LYS A 470 -7.19 37.63 -16.57
CA LYS A 470 -7.98 38.85 -16.76
C LYS A 470 -7.04 40.05 -16.63
N LYS A 471 -6.47 40.50 -17.74
CA LYS A 471 -5.89 41.84 -17.84
C LYS A 471 -7.01 42.82 -18.18
N ASN A 472 -7.69 43.32 -17.16
CA ASN A 472 -8.30 44.63 -17.24
C ASN A 472 -7.24 45.63 -16.84
N LEU A 473 -6.61 46.31 -17.80
CA LEU A 473 -5.93 47.60 -17.58
C LEU A 473 -5.78 48.33 -18.92
N ARG A 474 -6.73 49.27 -19.10
CA ARG A 474 -6.73 50.55 -19.83
C ARG A 474 -5.68 50.78 -20.92
N LEU A 475 -6.20 50.94 -22.14
CA LEU A 475 -6.02 52.09 -23.03
C LEU A 475 -4.81 52.98 -22.75
N LEU A 476 -3.79 52.89 -23.60
CA LEU A 476 -3.03 54.03 -24.11
C LEU A 476 -2.46 53.67 -25.48
N THR A 477 -2.84 54.48 -26.46
CA THR A 477 -2.37 54.57 -27.84
C THR A 477 -0.86 54.78 -27.92
N MET A 478 -0.15 53.97 -28.71
CA MET A 478 1.15 54.38 -29.25
C MET A 478 1.44 53.68 -30.59
N ASN A 479 2.06 54.47 -31.46
CA ASN A 479 2.18 54.35 -32.91
C ASN A 479 2.73 53.01 -33.43
N ASN A 480 2.18 52.64 -34.60
CA ASN A 480 2.82 51.77 -35.57
C ASN A 480 4.16 52.37 -35.99
N ASN A 481 5.26 51.68 -35.67
CA ASN A 481 6.44 51.50 -36.52
C ASN A 481 7.50 50.78 -35.69
N GLU A 482 7.80 49.52 -36.02
CA GLU A 482 9.17 48.98 -36.15
C GLU A 482 9.18 47.45 -36.27
N ARG A 483 9.48 47.01 -37.51
CA ARG A 483 10.37 45.91 -37.91
C ARG A 483 10.25 44.54 -37.24
N SER A 484 9.80 43.60 -38.06
CA SER A 484 10.11 42.17 -38.04
C SER A 484 11.62 41.89 -37.94
N TYR A 485 12.03 41.08 -36.95
CA TYR A 485 13.28 40.32 -37.03
C TYR A 485 13.03 38.86 -36.66
N SER A 486 13.00 38.04 -37.69
CA SER A 486 13.16 36.59 -37.67
C SER A 486 14.64 36.27 -37.45
N PHE A 487 14.97 35.61 -36.33
CA PHE A 487 16.33 35.11 -36.12
C PHE A 487 16.58 33.89 -37.01
N SER A 488 17.30 34.14 -38.10
CA SER A 488 17.91 33.13 -38.95
C SER A 488 19.30 32.77 -38.40
N ASN A 489 19.57 31.47 -38.27
CA ASN A 489 20.89 30.95 -37.95
C ASN A 489 21.89 31.35 -39.04
N LYS A 490 22.91 32.15 -38.69
CA LYS A 490 24.10 32.35 -39.53
C LYS A 490 25.33 31.80 -38.83
N ILE A 491 25.94 30.83 -39.49
CA ILE A 491 27.26 30.25 -39.20
C ILE A 491 28.32 31.30 -39.57
N TYR A 492 29.17 31.69 -38.63
CA TYR A 492 30.36 32.50 -38.91
C TYR A 492 31.57 31.58 -39.12
N ARG A 493 32.22 31.70 -40.29
CA ARG A 493 33.59 31.23 -40.54
C ARG A 493 34.55 32.28 -39.99
N ILE A 494 35.49 31.86 -39.16
CA ILE A 494 36.63 32.67 -38.71
C ILE A 494 37.89 32.04 -39.29
N ASP A 495 38.42 32.66 -40.34
CA ASP A 495 39.81 32.52 -40.76
C ASP A 495 40.63 33.63 -40.10
N ARG A 496 41.73 33.25 -39.43
CA ARG A 496 43.05 33.93 -39.54
C ARG A 496 44.10 33.25 -38.64
N ASN A 497 45.21 32.90 -39.28
CA ASN A 497 46.49 32.56 -38.67
C ASN A 497 46.99 33.64 -37.70
N VAL A 498 47.67 33.24 -36.61
CA VAL A 498 49.02 33.68 -36.15
C VAL A 498 49.25 33.29 -34.68
N ARG A 499 50.26 32.42 -34.46
CA ARG A 499 51.19 32.22 -33.34
C ARG A 499 50.76 32.37 -31.85
N ASN A 500 51.11 31.29 -31.13
CA ASN A 500 51.73 31.17 -29.79
C ASN A 500 50.92 31.35 -28.49
N MET A 501 50.80 30.20 -27.79
CA MET A 501 50.86 29.98 -26.33
C MET A 501 49.85 30.68 -25.42
N THR A 502 48.85 29.90 -24.96
CA THR A 502 48.69 29.39 -23.58
C THR A 502 47.34 28.66 -23.48
N ARG A 503 47.33 27.43 -22.94
CA ARG A 503 46.10 26.63 -22.74
C ARG A 503 45.21 27.30 -21.68
N PRO A 504 43.88 27.21 -21.82
CA PRO A 504 43.15 26.52 -20.77
C PRO A 504 42.09 25.54 -21.27
N PHE A 505 42.07 24.42 -20.56
CA PHE A 505 41.00 23.44 -20.34
C PHE A 505 39.58 23.84 -20.75
N ILE A 506 39.15 23.40 -21.94
CA ILE A 506 37.75 23.02 -22.19
C ILE A 506 37.78 21.76 -23.05
N THR A 507 37.62 20.60 -22.40
CA THR A 507 37.30 19.34 -23.07
C THR A 507 35.90 19.46 -23.65
N ILE A 508 35.81 19.70 -24.95
CA ILE A 508 34.56 19.55 -25.70
C ILE A 508 34.24 18.06 -25.68
N THR A 509 33.33 17.64 -24.81
CA THR A 509 32.73 16.31 -24.86
C THR A 509 31.98 16.21 -26.18
N TYR A 510 32.44 15.31 -27.05
CA TYR A 510 31.76 14.87 -28.25
C TYR A 510 30.26 14.69 -27.96
N PHE A 511 29.41 15.51 -28.57
CA PHE A 511 27.97 15.31 -28.55
C PHE A 511 27.67 14.05 -29.35
N GLY A 512 27.66 12.90 -28.67
CA GLY A 512 27.16 11.65 -29.22
C GLY A 512 25.73 11.86 -29.68
N ASN A 513 25.43 11.43 -30.91
CA ASN A 513 24.07 11.27 -31.41
C ASN A 513 23.21 10.61 -30.32
N LYS A 514 22.17 11.31 -29.82
CA LYS A 514 21.19 10.71 -28.92
C LYS A 514 20.41 9.66 -29.70
N THR A 515 20.93 8.43 -29.75
CA THR A 515 20.13 7.24 -30.05
C THR A 515 18.96 7.25 -29.08
N LEU A 516 17.72 7.15 -29.58
CA LEU A 516 16.55 6.96 -28.73
C LEU A 516 16.85 5.79 -27.77
N SER A 517 17.05 6.10 -26.49
CA SER A 517 17.26 5.07 -25.47
C SER A 517 15.93 4.36 -25.26
N TYR A 518 15.90 3.08 -25.62
CA TYR A 518 14.77 2.22 -25.29
C TYR A 518 14.86 1.82 -23.82
N PRO A 519 13.72 1.57 -23.16
CA PRO A 519 13.76 1.03 -21.81
C PRO A 519 14.43 -0.35 -21.88
N HIS A 520 15.21 -0.66 -20.85
CA HIS A 520 15.84 -1.97 -20.70
C HIS A 520 15.32 -2.64 -19.42
N GLU A 521 15.40 -3.98 -19.41
CA GLU A 521 15.14 -4.76 -18.21
C GLU A 521 16.08 -4.36 -17.07
N SER A 522 15.56 -4.38 -15.84
CA SER A 522 16.37 -4.16 -14.65
C SER A 522 17.42 -5.26 -14.46
N GLU A 523 18.47 -4.95 -13.71
CA GLU A 523 19.53 -5.91 -13.39
C GLU A 523 19.02 -7.14 -12.60
N ASN A 524 19.78 -8.23 -12.67
CA ASN A 524 19.40 -9.55 -12.11
C ASN A 524 19.05 -9.51 -10.62
N THR A 525 19.67 -8.65 -9.81
CA THR A 525 19.37 -8.56 -8.36
C THR A 525 17.97 -7.97 -8.08
N MET A 526 17.42 -7.16 -8.99
CA MET A 526 16.03 -6.69 -8.90
C MET A 526 15.05 -7.76 -9.39
N LEU A 527 15.43 -8.51 -10.43
CA LEU A 527 14.60 -9.55 -11.04
C LEU A 527 14.47 -10.79 -10.16
N PHE A 528 15.54 -11.20 -9.46
CA PHE A 528 15.54 -12.41 -8.64
C PHE A 528 14.45 -12.40 -7.54
N PRO A 529 14.31 -11.34 -6.71
CA PRO A 529 13.22 -11.25 -5.73
C PRO A 529 11.84 -11.31 -6.37
N MET A 530 11.66 -10.71 -7.54
CA MET A 530 10.38 -10.73 -8.26
C MET A 530 10.02 -12.14 -8.75
N LEU A 531 10.98 -12.90 -9.25
CA LEU A 531 10.76 -14.29 -9.66
C LEU A 531 10.40 -15.18 -8.47
N VAL A 532 11.10 -15.03 -7.35
CA VAL A 532 10.82 -15.78 -6.12
C VAL A 532 9.42 -15.44 -5.59
N LEU A 533 9.05 -14.16 -5.51
CA LEU A 533 7.72 -13.74 -5.10
C LEU A 533 6.63 -14.22 -6.08
N ALA A 534 6.91 -14.29 -7.38
CA ALA A 534 5.98 -14.84 -8.36
C ALA A 534 5.67 -16.32 -8.09
N LEU A 535 6.67 -17.11 -7.69
CA LEU A 535 6.47 -18.50 -7.26
C LEU A 535 5.57 -18.57 -6.02
N PHE A 536 5.81 -17.73 -5.01
CA PHE A 536 4.92 -17.67 -3.85
C PHE A 536 3.48 -17.31 -4.25
N THR A 537 3.26 -16.35 -5.15
CA THR A 537 1.90 -16.01 -5.60
C THR A 537 1.18 -17.13 -6.36
N LEU A 538 1.92 -18.07 -6.95
CA LEU A 538 1.35 -19.24 -7.61
C LEU A 538 1.00 -20.35 -6.61
N PHE A 539 1.91 -20.65 -5.68
CA PHE A 539 1.78 -21.84 -4.82
C PHE A 539 1.12 -21.58 -3.46
N VAL A 540 1.19 -20.38 -2.91
CA VAL A 540 0.63 -20.09 -1.58
C VAL A 540 -0.90 -20.31 -1.55
N GLY A 541 -1.58 -20.12 -2.69
CA GLY A 541 -2.99 -20.46 -2.82
C GLY A 541 -3.31 -21.93 -2.58
N ALA A 542 -2.41 -22.82 -2.99
CA ALA A 542 -2.60 -24.27 -2.84
C ALA A 542 -2.61 -24.72 -1.38
N VAL A 543 -2.02 -23.94 -0.47
CA VAL A 543 -2.07 -24.20 0.99
C VAL A 543 -3.50 -24.09 1.52
N GLY A 544 -4.34 -23.25 0.91
CA GLY A 544 -5.73 -23.08 1.31
C GLY A 544 -6.69 -24.12 0.74
N ILE A 545 -6.23 -25.01 -0.15
CA ILE A 545 -7.09 -26.04 -0.74
C ILE A 545 -7.26 -27.17 0.28
N PRO A 546 -8.49 -27.49 0.70
CA PRO A 546 -8.73 -28.66 1.53
C PRO A 546 -8.51 -29.92 0.68
N PHE A 547 -7.33 -30.53 0.75
CA PHE A 547 -7.07 -31.81 0.11
C PHE A 547 -7.73 -32.93 0.92
N ASN A 548 -8.89 -33.38 0.46
CA ASN A 548 -9.56 -34.57 0.97
C ASN A 548 -9.10 -35.81 0.18
N GLN A 549 -8.23 -36.62 0.79
CA GLN A 549 -8.10 -38.03 0.42
C GLN A 549 -8.53 -38.89 1.61
N GLU A 550 -9.70 -39.54 1.42
CA GLU A 550 -10.42 -40.63 2.12
C GLU A 550 -10.01 -41.21 3.50
N ASN A 551 -8.97 -40.76 4.19
CA ASN A 551 -8.71 -41.05 5.62
C ASN A 551 -7.61 -40.15 6.25
N LEU A 552 -7.09 -39.16 5.51
CA LEU A 552 -6.06 -38.22 5.99
C LEU A 552 -6.55 -36.77 5.78
N TYR A 553 -6.99 -36.13 6.86
CA TYR A 553 -7.27 -34.69 6.87
C TYR A 553 -5.96 -33.90 6.72
N LEU A 554 -5.59 -33.57 5.47
CA LEU A 554 -4.46 -32.70 5.14
C LEU A 554 -4.94 -31.26 4.91
N ASP A 555 -5.67 -30.70 5.87
CA ASP A 555 -5.94 -29.25 5.88
C ASP A 555 -4.76 -28.54 6.56
N ILE A 556 -3.72 -28.26 5.76
CA ILE A 556 -2.49 -27.60 6.20
C ILE A 556 -2.81 -26.23 6.81
N LEU A 557 -3.79 -25.52 6.24
CA LEU A 557 -4.21 -24.21 6.70
C LEU A 557 -4.91 -24.27 8.07
N SER A 558 -5.75 -25.27 8.35
CA SER A 558 -6.34 -25.42 9.69
C SER A 558 -5.29 -25.78 10.74
N LYS A 559 -4.34 -26.66 10.42
CA LYS A 559 -3.21 -26.97 11.32
C LYS A 559 -2.33 -25.75 11.62
N LEU A 560 -2.24 -24.81 10.67
CA LEU A 560 -1.45 -23.59 10.81
C LEU A 560 -2.21 -22.46 11.55
N LEU A 561 -3.54 -22.52 11.64
CA LEU A 561 -4.40 -21.42 12.14
C LEU A 561 -5.24 -21.75 13.37
N THR A 562 -4.77 -22.66 14.24
CA THR A 562 -5.41 -22.91 15.54
C THR A 562 -5.09 -21.79 16.56
N PRO A 563 -6.06 -21.25 17.31
CA PRO A 563 -7.49 -21.58 17.35
C PRO A 563 -8.28 -20.94 16.19
N SER A 564 -9.07 -21.75 15.48
CA SER A 564 -9.97 -21.27 14.44
C SER A 564 -11.28 -20.78 15.06
N ILE A 565 -11.29 -19.57 15.62
CA ILE A 565 -12.56 -18.94 16.02
C ILE A 565 -13.28 -18.49 14.74
N ASN A 566 -14.11 -19.37 14.18
CA ASN A 566 -15.02 -19.05 13.09
C ASN A 566 -16.45 -18.97 13.64
N LEU A 567 -16.95 -17.75 13.86
CA LEU A 567 -18.30 -17.54 14.38
C LEU A 567 -19.40 -17.96 13.38
N LEU A 568 -19.14 -17.80 12.08
CA LEU A 568 -20.11 -18.11 11.01
C LEU A 568 -20.27 -19.61 10.76
N HIS A 569 -19.24 -20.40 11.05
CA HIS A 569 -19.21 -21.85 10.83
C HIS A 569 -18.95 -22.60 12.14
N GLN A 570 -19.72 -22.29 13.20
CA GLN A 570 -19.58 -22.92 14.52
C GLN A 570 -19.79 -24.45 14.53
N ASN A 571 -20.45 -25.04 13.52
CA ASN A 571 -20.87 -26.44 13.50
C ASN A 571 -20.72 -27.17 12.15
N SER A 572 -19.92 -26.69 11.19
CA SER A 572 -19.83 -27.35 9.89
C SER A 572 -18.90 -28.56 9.90
N ASN A 573 -19.42 -29.71 10.35
CA ASN A 573 -19.03 -31.04 9.85
C ASN A 573 -19.53 -31.27 8.40
N HIS A 574 -19.98 -30.22 7.71
CA HIS A 574 -20.39 -30.30 6.33
C HIS A 574 -19.15 -30.44 5.44
N PHE A 575 -19.08 -31.58 4.78
CA PHE A 575 -18.30 -31.74 3.57
C PHE A 575 -18.53 -30.51 2.69
N VAL A 576 -17.45 -29.88 2.23
CA VAL A 576 -17.55 -28.85 1.19
C VAL A 576 -18.16 -29.55 -0.01
N ASP A 577 -19.45 -29.31 -0.26
CA ASP A 577 -20.08 -29.79 -1.48
C ASP A 577 -19.36 -29.08 -2.63
N TRP A 578 -18.54 -29.84 -3.36
CA TRP A 578 -17.83 -29.35 -4.54
C TRP A 578 -18.78 -28.64 -5.51
N TYR A 579 -20.04 -29.05 -5.53
CA TYR A 579 -21.09 -28.39 -6.29
C TYR A 579 -21.37 -26.96 -5.78
N GLU A 580 -21.60 -26.77 -4.48
CA GLU A 580 -21.85 -25.46 -3.88
C GLU A 580 -20.63 -24.53 -4.05
N PHE A 581 -19.42 -25.05 -3.79
CA PHE A 581 -18.17 -24.33 -4.02
C PHE A 581 -18.05 -23.86 -5.47
N VAL A 582 -18.28 -24.76 -6.44
CA VAL A 582 -18.22 -24.40 -7.87
C VAL A 582 -19.29 -23.35 -8.20
N THR A 583 -20.51 -23.45 -7.67
CA THR A 583 -21.54 -22.43 -7.93
C THR A 583 -21.14 -21.05 -7.39
N ASN A 584 -20.64 -20.96 -6.17
CA ASN A 584 -20.21 -19.69 -5.56
C ASN A 584 -18.99 -19.12 -6.28
N ALA A 585 -18.00 -19.97 -6.59
CA ALA A 585 -16.82 -19.61 -7.36
C ALA A 585 -17.17 -19.11 -8.78
N THR A 586 -18.16 -19.73 -9.46
CA THR A 586 -18.54 -19.26 -10.80
C THR A 586 -19.10 -17.83 -10.77
N PHE A 587 -19.84 -17.47 -9.72
CA PHE A 587 -20.38 -16.12 -9.56
C PHE A 587 -19.26 -15.10 -9.33
N SER A 588 -18.36 -15.33 -8.35
CA SER A 588 -17.27 -14.41 -8.04
C SER A 588 -16.30 -14.22 -9.22
N VAL A 589 -15.96 -15.33 -9.90
CA VAL A 589 -15.09 -15.34 -11.07
C VAL A 589 -15.75 -14.61 -12.24
N SER A 590 -17.06 -14.78 -12.47
CA SER A 590 -17.78 -14.06 -13.53
C SER A 590 -17.71 -12.54 -13.35
N ILE A 591 -17.80 -12.06 -12.11
CA ILE A 591 -17.71 -10.63 -11.78
C ILE A 591 -16.29 -10.11 -12.04
N ALA A 592 -15.27 -10.86 -11.64
CA ALA A 592 -13.89 -10.50 -11.92
C ALA A 592 -13.65 -10.41 -13.43
N TYR A 593 -14.02 -11.43 -14.21
CA TYR A 593 -13.91 -11.41 -15.67
C TYR A 593 -14.68 -10.26 -16.32
N PHE A 594 -15.86 -9.93 -15.82
CA PHE A 594 -16.63 -8.79 -16.30
C PHE A 594 -15.87 -7.47 -16.11
N GLY A 595 -15.25 -7.25 -14.94
CA GLY A 595 -14.39 -6.08 -14.69
C GLY A 595 -13.18 -6.01 -15.63
N ILE A 596 -12.53 -7.14 -15.89
CA ILE A 596 -11.40 -7.26 -16.83
C ILE A 596 -11.83 -6.94 -18.26
N PHE A 597 -12.97 -7.51 -18.68
CA PHE A 597 -13.54 -7.29 -20.00
C PHE A 597 -13.85 -5.81 -20.24
N ILE A 598 -14.45 -5.13 -19.25
CA ILE A 598 -14.70 -3.70 -19.30
C ILE A 598 -13.39 -2.92 -19.40
N ALA A 599 -12.37 -3.24 -18.60
CA ALA A 599 -11.07 -2.57 -18.66
C ALA A 599 -10.42 -2.71 -20.05
N PHE A 600 -10.46 -3.91 -20.63
CA PHE A 600 -9.95 -4.18 -21.96
C PHE A 600 -10.69 -3.39 -23.03
N PHE A 601 -12.01 -3.29 -22.94
CA PHE A 601 -12.82 -2.50 -23.87
C PHE A 601 -12.45 -1.01 -23.85
N PHE A 602 -12.19 -0.43 -22.67
CA PHE A 602 -11.87 0.99 -22.52
C PHE A 602 -10.42 1.36 -22.83
N TYR A 603 -9.45 0.49 -22.52
CA TYR A 603 -8.02 0.85 -22.50
C TYR A 603 -7.16 0.10 -23.51
N LYS A 604 -7.69 -0.88 -24.24
CA LYS A 604 -6.91 -1.53 -25.30
C LYS A 604 -6.66 -0.53 -26.44
N PRO A 605 -5.43 -0.49 -27.01
CA PRO A 605 -5.15 0.32 -28.19
C PRO A 605 -6.09 -0.04 -29.35
N VAL A 606 -6.58 1.00 -30.02
CA VAL A 606 -7.66 1.01 -31.03
C VAL A 606 -7.43 0.06 -32.23
N TYR A 607 -6.21 -0.43 -32.45
CA TYR A 607 -5.89 -1.36 -33.54
C TYR A 607 -6.05 -2.83 -33.17
N SER A 608 -7.22 -3.22 -32.66
CA SER A 608 -7.60 -4.63 -32.64
C SER A 608 -8.88 -4.84 -33.43
N SER A 609 -8.89 -5.90 -34.23
CA SER A 609 -9.92 -6.38 -35.18
C SER A 609 -11.38 -6.39 -34.72
N LEU A 610 -11.67 -6.01 -33.48
CA LEU A 610 -13.00 -5.87 -32.90
C LEU A 610 -13.72 -4.56 -33.29
N GLN A 611 -13.05 -3.62 -33.97
CA GLN A 611 -13.71 -2.41 -34.49
C GLN A 611 -14.71 -2.69 -35.64
N ASN A 612 -14.73 -3.92 -36.16
CA ASN A 612 -15.75 -4.35 -37.13
C ASN A 612 -17.08 -4.80 -36.50
N PHE A 613 -17.19 -4.86 -35.16
CA PHE A 613 -18.50 -5.04 -34.54
C PHE A 613 -19.21 -3.69 -34.42
N ASN A 614 -20.20 -3.49 -35.29
CA ASN A 614 -21.16 -2.37 -35.38
C ASN A 614 -21.95 -2.04 -34.08
N LEU A 615 -21.53 -2.51 -32.91
CA LEU A 615 -22.12 -2.21 -31.60
C LEU A 615 -21.77 -0.79 -31.10
N LEU A 616 -20.62 -0.24 -31.49
CA LEU A 616 -20.25 1.13 -31.09
C LEU A 616 -21.12 2.19 -31.78
N ASN A 617 -21.65 1.88 -32.97
CA ASN A 617 -22.58 2.74 -33.69
C ASN A 617 -24.02 2.70 -33.13
N SER A 618 -24.40 1.68 -32.36
CA SER A 618 -25.73 1.65 -31.70
C SER A 618 -25.74 2.45 -30.38
N PHE A 619 -24.62 2.50 -29.65
CA PHE A 619 -24.47 3.35 -28.46
C PHE A 619 -24.10 4.81 -28.79
N ALA A 620 -23.42 5.07 -29.92
CA ALA A 620 -23.02 6.42 -30.30
C ALA A 620 -24.16 7.27 -30.90
N LYS A 621 -25.24 6.65 -31.40
CA LYS A 621 -26.41 7.35 -31.95
C LYS A 621 -27.61 7.28 -30.98
N ARG A 622 -27.75 8.26 -30.08
CA ARG A 622 -29.05 8.86 -29.65
C ARG A 622 -28.97 9.75 -28.38
N GLY A 623 -29.37 11.02 -28.52
CA GLY A 623 -30.22 11.75 -27.56
C GLY A 623 -29.61 12.36 -26.27
N PRO A 624 -30.45 13.09 -25.49
CA PRO A 624 -30.08 13.84 -24.27
C PRO A 624 -29.52 12.98 -23.12
N LYS A 625 -29.67 11.65 -23.19
CA LYS A 625 -29.07 10.70 -22.24
C LYS A 625 -27.53 10.74 -22.23
N LYS A 626 -26.89 11.16 -23.34
CA LYS A 626 -25.42 11.32 -23.41
C LYS A 626 -24.90 12.43 -22.48
N ILE A 627 -25.64 13.54 -22.35
CA ILE A 627 -25.25 14.67 -21.49
C ILE A 627 -25.26 14.25 -20.01
N LEU A 628 -26.27 13.48 -19.60
CA LEU A 628 -26.35 12.94 -18.23
C LEU A 628 -25.22 11.93 -17.96
N TRP A 629 -24.94 11.04 -18.90
CA TRP A 629 -23.85 10.08 -18.78
C TRP A 629 -22.47 10.75 -18.71
N ASP A 630 -22.21 11.75 -19.55
CA ASP A 630 -20.98 12.53 -19.52
C ASP A 630 -20.84 13.30 -18.19
N LYS A 631 -21.95 13.82 -17.64
CA LYS A 631 -21.96 14.47 -16.32
C LYS A 631 -21.63 13.49 -15.20
N ILE A 632 -22.24 12.31 -15.18
CA ILE A 632 -21.96 11.25 -14.19
C ILE A 632 -20.50 10.80 -14.29
N ARG A 633 -19.99 10.60 -15.51
CA ARG A 633 -18.59 10.23 -15.75
C ARG A 633 -17.63 11.30 -15.23
N ASN A 634 -17.92 12.57 -15.48
CA ASN A 634 -17.10 13.68 -14.99
C ASN A 634 -17.12 13.74 -13.46
N VAL A 635 -18.27 13.53 -12.82
CA VAL A 635 -18.37 13.48 -11.35
C VAL A 635 -17.54 12.33 -10.78
N ILE A 636 -17.63 11.12 -11.34
CA ILE A 636 -16.84 9.96 -10.89
C ILE A 636 -15.34 10.20 -11.13
N TYR A 637 -14.99 10.81 -12.26
CA TYR A 637 -13.62 11.15 -12.58
C TYR A 637 -13.07 12.21 -11.61
N ASP A 638 -13.80 13.30 -11.38
CA ASP A 638 -13.41 14.37 -10.46
C ASP A 638 -13.32 13.86 -9.03
N TRP A 639 -14.24 12.97 -8.61
CA TRP A 639 -14.18 12.27 -7.33
C TRP A 639 -12.87 11.47 -7.20
N SER A 640 -12.59 10.56 -8.13
CA SER A 640 -11.40 9.71 -8.04
C SER A 640 -10.10 10.51 -8.21
N TYR A 641 -10.07 11.48 -9.13
CA TYR A 641 -8.91 12.32 -9.43
C TYR A 641 -8.55 13.24 -8.25
N ASN A 642 -9.56 13.86 -7.62
CA ASN A 642 -9.36 14.71 -6.44
C ASN A 642 -9.41 13.94 -5.12
N ARG A 643 -9.23 12.61 -5.16
CA ARG A 643 -9.13 11.74 -3.98
C ARG A 643 -10.34 11.85 -3.03
N GLY A 644 -11.55 11.95 -3.59
CA GLY A 644 -12.80 12.10 -2.87
C GLY A 644 -12.94 13.43 -2.13
N TYR A 645 -12.08 14.43 -2.43
CA TYR A 645 -11.98 15.69 -1.70
C TYR A 645 -11.69 15.50 -0.19
N ILE A 646 -11.21 14.32 0.20
CA ILE A 646 -10.96 13.96 1.60
C ILE A 646 -9.74 14.73 2.10
N ASP A 647 -8.67 14.81 1.31
CA ASP A 647 -7.48 15.60 1.63
C ASP A 647 -7.86 17.07 1.92
N THR A 648 -8.70 17.67 1.07
CA THR A 648 -9.17 19.05 1.26
C THR A 648 -10.09 19.21 2.48
N PHE A 649 -10.93 18.20 2.75
CA PHE A 649 -11.76 18.19 3.95
C PHE A 649 -10.90 18.16 5.22
N TYR A 650 -9.89 17.29 5.28
CA TYR A 650 -8.95 17.22 6.40
C TYR A 650 -8.19 18.53 6.60
N THR A 651 -7.77 19.19 5.51
CA THR A 651 -7.06 20.46 5.64
C THR A 651 -7.95 21.56 6.22
N ILE A 652 -9.18 21.69 5.72
CA ILE A 652 -10.10 22.76 6.15
C ILE A 652 -10.64 22.47 7.55
N SER A 653 -11.14 21.26 7.81
CA SER A 653 -11.82 20.95 9.08
C SER A 653 -10.85 20.80 10.24
N LEU A 654 -9.76 20.04 10.05
CA LEU A 654 -8.84 19.72 11.14
C LEU A 654 -7.65 20.66 11.16
N THR A 655 -6.91 20.82 10.05
CA THR A 655 -5.64 21.57 10.12
C THR A 655 -5.83 23.08 10.29
N GLU A 656 -6.76 23.69 9.55
CA GLU A 656 -7.08 25.13 9.71
C GLU A 656 -7.79 25.39 11.04
N GLY A 657 -8.70 24.51 11.45
CA GLY A 657 -9.37 24.59 12.77
C GLY A 657 -8.37 24.56 13.93
N ILE A 658 -7.44 23.61 13.95
CA ILE A 658 -6.41 23.50 14.99
C ILE A 658 -5.44 24.70 14.95
N ARG A 659 -5.07 25.19 13.76
CA ARG A 659 -4.24 26.39 13.63
C ARG A 659 -4.95 27.63 14.20
N GLY A 660 -6.23 27.81 13.90
CA GLY A 660 -7.04 28.88 14.46
C GLY A 660 -7.11 28.81 15.99
N LEU A 661 -7.32 27.62 16.56
CA LEU A 661 -7.30 27.41 18.02
C LEU A 661 -5.91 27.70 18.63
N ALA A 662 -4.83 27.31 17.95
CA ALA A 662 -3.46 27.60 18.38
C ALA A 662 -3.15 29.11 18.36
N GLU A 663 -3.60 29.83 17.34
CA GLU A 663 -3.46 31.29 17.26
C GLU A 663 -4.27 31.99 18.36
N LEU A 664 -5.48 31.50 18.64
CA LEU A 664 -6.31 32.02 19.73
C LEU A 664 -5.65 31.80 21.09
N THR A 665 -5.16 30.59 21.38
CA THR A 665 -4.47 30.29 22.65
C THR A 665 -3.19 31.11 22.82
N HIS A 666 -2.38 31.24 21.77
CA HIS A 666 -1.20 32.13 21.78
C HIS A 666 -1.58 33.60 21.97
N SER A 667 -2.69 34.07 21.38
CA SER A 667 -3.16 35.44 21.57
C SER A 667 -3.70 35.69 22.98
N PHE A 668 -4.34 34.68 23.59
CA PHE A 668 -4.82 34.73 24.96
C PHE A 668 -3.66 34.82 25.93
N ASP A 669 -2.65 33.96 25.76
CA ASP A 669 -1.42 33.97 26.56
C ASP A 669 -0.73 35.34 26.49
N ARG A 670 -0.44 35.81 25.29
CA ARG A 670 0.28 37.08 25.07
C ARG A 670 -0.50 38.34 25.48
N ARG A 671 -1.83 38.34 25.45
CA ARG A 671 -2.63 39.55 25.75
C ARG A 671 -3.19 39.57 27.15
N ILE A 672 -3.56 38.41 27.68
CA ILE A 672 -4.23 38.29 28.97
C ILE A 672 -3.24 37.84 30.02
N ILE A 673 -2.53 36.73 29.81
CA ILE A 673 -1.58 36.22 30.82
C ILE A 673 -0.40 37.18 30.97
N ASP A 674 0.31 37.48 29.86
CA ASP A 674 1.42 38.45 29.85
C ASP A 674 0.97 39.89 30.18
N GLY A 675 -0.32 40.21 30.00
CA GLY A 675 -0.87 41.52 30.34
C GLY A 675 -1.26 41.67 31.82
N ILE A 676 -1.41 40.54 32.53
CA ILE A 676 -1.66 40.50 33.98
C ILE A 676 -0.34 40.54 34.76
N THR A 677 0.74 40.00 34.20
CA THR A 677 2.11 40.08 34.75
C THR A 677 2.78 41.41 34.43
#